data_AF-A0A7V2W3N0-F1
#
_entry.id   AF-A0A7V2W3N0-F1
#
_cell.length_a   1.000
_cell.length_b   1.000
_cell.length_c   1.000
_cell.angle_alpha   90.00
_cell.angle_beta   90.00
_cell.angle_gamma   90.00
#
_symmetry.space_group_name_H-M   'P 1'
#
loop_
_entity.id
_entity.type
_entity.pdbx_description
1 polymer ?
#
loop_
_entity_poly.entity_id
_entity_poly.type
_entity_poly.pdbx_seq_one_letter_code
_entity_poly.pdbx_strand_id
1 'polypeptide(L)'
;MLTMSKKFNLRNKPFFVFLFSVSALFLPRLEAQDSLALVALYNATDGDNWTNNTNWLVPGQALSSWFGVTANAGGEVTSLSLFSNNLTGTIPPEIGNLESLWNLNLTNNDLSGEIPAEIGNLSGLQNLGLMSNQLSGEIPTEIGNLESLWNLNLAINDLSGGIPAEIGNLENLQNLYLRNNNLSGGIPAEIGNLENLQNLYLRNNDLSGGIPAEIGNLSNLTTLDLSANLLTGTIPPEIGNLSNLIDLDLRYNELSGEIPAEIGNMESLQFLDLGINELSGGIPVEISNLNNMVWLVLDNNNLSGELPIELSNLSNLTGIYLLENQLSGCFPISYEVFCDIDYDFSGNPDLPGGGDFASFCNDLSGACEPSLGGQVKFDENGNCANDMAETGLYGWTIKAVSGSGEYYAYSKIDGLYALNLPLGNYDIEAFPPNPLWQENCTGIVNLDIVNADSTYTVDFPGSAIEFCPYLTVDISAPFLRRCFDNVYYLHYCNEGTATAENAFVEITFDSLISVDSASVAISAQNGNTYTFDLGNIDVNQCGTVNIYTNISCDAESGQTLCAEAHIFPDSLCAAGNANWSGASVQVTGNCTGGDVVFTIENIGDEDMLVPSTYIIIEDEVVLMADPETFLLDSGESVDIELVANGSTYVLQAMQVANHPGLSMPSVALEGCGTNANGTFSTGFVTQFPEDDADPFVSIDCQEVVASWDPNDKRGFPKGYGDEHFIERGQDIEYHVRFQNTGSDTAFTVVVKDGISSDLDLTTFRPGASSHPYIVDFLGDTLQFTFDHILLPDSNTNEAASHGFVKFRIGQKPNLPLGTVIENNAAIYFDFNDPVITNTTKHKIGENYFEITAVENPLFPGMEINVSPNPFDRQTTISVKNIFSGNAELSLYNTMGAMVANKTFDGNKLLLSREGLPSGIYIFKLTVDSALAGTGRLVVQ
;
A
#
# COMPACT_ATOMS: atom_id res chain seq x y z
N MET A 1 -46.26 20.00 72.22
CA MET A 1 -47.57 20.24 71.55
C MET A 1 -47.87 19.00 70.72
N LEU A 2 -48.97 18.27 70.94
CA LEU A 2 -50.35 18.56 70.48
C LEU A 2 -50.48 18.39 68.95
N THR A 3 -51.31 17.50 68.37
CA THR A 3 -52.15 16.41 68.95
C THR A 3 -52.70 15.43 67.88
N MET A 4 -52.93 14.16 68.26
CA MET A 4 -54.10 13.27 68.01
C MET A 4 -55.03 13.41 66.76
N SER A 5 -55.72 12.37 66.25
CA SER A 5 -55.71 10.90 66.49
C SER A 5 -56.75 10.12 65.62
N LYS A 6 -56.47 8.81 65.43
CA LYS A 6 -57.39 7.64 65.37
C LYS A 6 -57.80 6.99 64.04
N LYS A 7 -57.82 5.64 64.11
CA LYS A 7 -58.11 4.61 63.09
C LYS A 7 -59.58 4.19 63.13
N PHE A 8 -60.03 3.40 62.14
CA PHE A 8 -60.58 2.05 62.42
C PHE A 8 -60.36 1.09 61.23
N ASN A 9 -60.56 -0.22 61.46
CA ASN A 9 -60.30 -1.34 60.55
C ASN A 9 -61.17 -2.55 61.01
N LEU A 10 -61.69 -3.38 60.10
CA LEU A 10 -62.24 -4.73 60.40
C LEU A 10 -62.44 -5.62 59.15
N ARG A 11 -62.74 -6.91 59.35
CA ARG A 11 -62.61 -8.02 58.37
C ARG A 11 -63.78 -9.03 58.49
N ASN A 12 -63.99 -9.86 57.45
CA ASN A 12 -64.70 -11.16 57.39
C ASN A 12 -66.10 -11.23 56.71
N LYS A 13 -66.33 -12.36 56.00
CA LYS A 13 -67.61 -12.96 55.52
C LYS A 13 -68.24 -13.82 56.67
N PRO A 14 -69.30 -14.68 56.52
CA PRO A 14 -70.19 -15.02 55.38
C PRO A 14 -71.71 -15.19 55.71
N PHE A 15 -72.60 -15.46 54.72
CA PHE A 15 -73.53 -16.64 54.64
C PHE A 15 -74.59 -16.59 53.48
N PHE A 16 -74.60 -17.66 52.65
CA PHE A 16 -75.75 -18.48 52.15
C PHE A 16 -76.99 -17.95 51.35
N VAL A 17 -77.11 -18.50 50.11
CA VAL A 17 -78.26 -19.29 49.54
C VAL A 17 -79.38 -18.67 48.66
N PHE A 18 -79.19 -18.87 47.33
CA PHE A 18 -80.09 -19.47 46.29
C PHE A 18 -81.48 -18.88 45.89
N LEU A 19 -81.60 -18.62 44.56
CA LEU A 19 -82.71 -18.91 43.61
C LEU A 19 -84.19 -18.62 44.00
N PHE A 20 -85.00 -17.98 43.14
CA PHE A 20 -85.31 -18.45 41.77
C PHE A 20 -85.82 -17.35 40.79
N SER A 21 -85.63 -17.61 39.49
CA SER A 21 -86.39 -17.12 38.31
C SER A 21 -86.85 -15.66 38.21
N VAL A 22 -86.23 -14.94 37.26
CA VAL A 22 -86.99 -14.34 36.14
C VAL A 22 -86.41 -14.94 34.86
N SER A 23 -87.25 -15.50 33.98
CA SER A 23 -86.83 -16.08 32.71
C SER A 23 -87.77 -15.65 31.58
N ALA A 24 -87.21 -15.60 30.35
CA ALA A 24 -87.88 -15.26 29.10
C ALA A 24 -88.53 -13.86 29.02
N LEU A 25 -87.84 -12.91 28.36
CA LEU A 25 -88.45 -11.89 27.46
C LEU A 25 -87.45 -11.02 26.68
N PHE A 26 -86.15 -11.03 27.00
CA PHE A 26 -85.17 -10.10 26.40
C PHE A 26 -84.52 -10.53 25.07
N LEU A 27 -84.59 -11.80 24.70
CA LEU A 27 -83.81 -12.37 23.58
C LEU A 27 -84.11 -11.80 22.16
N PRO A 28 -85.36 -11.54 21.72
CA PRO A 28 -85.66 -11.33 20.29
C PRO A 28 -85.31 -9.93 19.74
N ARG A 29 -84.39 -9.19 20.38
CA ARG A 29 -83.98 -7.85 19.95
C ARG A 29 -82.57 -7.80 19.35
N LEU A 30 -81.62 -8.59 19.86
CA LEU A 30 -80.24 -8.61 19.38
C LEU A 30 -80.11 -9.41 18.07
N GLU A 31 -80.72 -10.60 18.00
CA GLU A 31 -80.87 -11.38 16.75
C GLU A 31 -81.50 -10.55 15.60
N ALA A 32 -82.38 -9.59 15.93
CA ALA A 32 -82.99 -8.68 14.96
C ALA A 32 -82.08 -7.51 14.53
N GLN A 33 -81.10 -7.13 15.35
CA GLN A 33 -80.09 -6.11 15.04
C GLN A 33 -78.98 -6.71 14.16
N ASP A 34 -78.46 -7.87 14.54
CA ASP A 34 -77.46 -8.61 13.77
C ASP A 34 -78.01 -9.01 12.38
N SER A 35 -79.28 -9.43 12.33
CA SER A 35 -79.94 -9.73 11.06
C SER A 35 -79.98 -8.51 10.13
N LEU A 36 -80.17 -7.29 10.65
CA LEU A 36 -80.16 -6.07 9.82
C LEU A 36 -78.75 -5.74 9.31
N ALA A 37 -77.71 -5.90 10.14
CA ALA A 37 -76.32 -5.70 9.73
C ALA A 37 -75.89 -6.70 8.64
N LEU A 38 -76.23 -7.98 8.79
CA LEU A 38 -75.97 -8.99 7.76
C LEU A 38 -76.80 -8.73 6.49
N VAL A 39 -78.08 -8.33 6.60
CA VAL A 39 -78.89 -7.93 5.44
C VAL A 39 -78.31 -6.70 4.72
N ALA A 40 -77.75 -5.73 5.45
CA ALA A 40 -77.05 -4.60 4.85
C ALA A 40 -75.83 -5.07 4.04
N LEU A 41 -74.98 -5.94 4.63
CA LEU A 41 -73.82 -6.52 3.94
C LEU A 41 -74.21 -7.28 2.67
N TYR A 42 -75.23 -8.13 2.75
CA TYR A 42 -75.74 -8.88 1.59
C TYR A 42 -76.17 -7.96 0.45
N ASN A 43 -76.92 -6.89 0.74
CA ASN A 43 -77.37 -5.95 -0.28
C ASN A 43 -76.25 -5.03 -0.80
N ALA A 44 -75.27 -4.69 0.04
CA ALA A 44 -74.16 -3.80 -0.31
C ALA A 44 -73.03 -4.49 -1.09
N THR A 45 -73.00 -5.83 -1.11
CA THR A 45 -71.90 -6.62 -1.71
C THR A 45 -72.37 -7.69 -2.71
N ASP A 46 -73.53 -7.46 -3.34
CA ASP A 46 -74.18 -8.27 -4.38
C ASP A 46 -74.45 -9.76 -4.00
N GLY A 47 -75.10 -9.94 -2.84
CA GLY A 47 -75.38 -11.24 -2.22
C GLY A 47 -76.10 -12.28 -3.08
N ASP A 48 -76.89 -11.85 -4.08
CA ASP A 48 -77.55 -12.77 -5.01
C ASP A 48 -76.57 -13.49 -5.95
N ASN A 49 -75.36 -12.92 -6.16
CA ASN A 49 -74.33 -13.42 -7.07
C ASN A 49 -73.07 -13.98 -6.37
N TRP A 50 -73.03 -14.02 -5.03
CA TRP A 50 -71.95 -14.67 -4.28
C TRP A 50 -71.79 -16.15 -4.68
N THR A 51 -70.55 -16.67 -4.61
CA THR A 51 -70.21 -18.09 -4.83
C THR A 51 -71.04 -19.01 -3.92
N ASN A 52 -71.31 -18.59 -2.70
CA ASN A 52 -72.18 -19.28 -1.76
C ASN A 52 -72.96 -18.29 -0.87
N ASN A 53 -74.28 -18.24 -1.07
CA ASN A 53 -75.25 -17.49 -0.28
C ASN A 53 -76.25 -18.42 0.45
N THR A 54 -75.85 -19.67 0.75
CA THR A 54 -76.75 -20.68 1.34
C THR A 54 -77.47 -20.17 2.60
N ASN A 55 -78.81 -20.28 2.60
CA ASN A 55 -79.75 -19.82 3.63
C ASN A 55 -79.86 -18.30 3.87
N TRP A 56 -79.03 -17.47 3.23
CA TRP A 56 -79.17 -16.00 3.34
C TRP A 56 -80.53 -15.54 2.80
N LEU A 57 -81.14 -14.59 3.49
CA LEU A 57 -82.50 -14.07 3.24
C LEU A 57 -83.65 -15.11 3.20
N VAL A 58 -83.41 -16.41 3.45
CA VAL A 58 -84.44 -17.45 3.39
C VAL A 58 -85.39 -17.33 4.59
N PRO A 59 -86.71 -17.09 4.39
CA PRO A 59 -87.62 -16.80 5.50
C PRO A 59 -87.73 -17.95 6.52
N GLY A 60 -87.51 -17.62 7.79
CA GLY A 60 -87.62 -18.56 8.91
C GLY A 60 -86.37 -19.40 9.19
N GLN A 61 -85.25 -19.13 8.52
CA GLN A 61 -83.94 -19.65 8.92
C GLN A 61 -83.32 -18.78 10.03
N ALA A 62 -82.62 -19.40 10.98
CA ALA A 62 -81.84 -18.70 12.00
C ALA A 62 -80.50 -18.22 11.44
N LEU A 63 -79.93 -17.13 11.99
CA LEU A 63 -78.67 -16.56 11.47
C LEU A 63 -77.52 -17.58 11.47
N SER A 64 -77.45 -18.45 12.48
CA SER A 64 -76.46 -19.54 12.57
C SER A 64 -76.60 -20.67 11.54
N SER A 65 -77.55 -20.59 10.61
CA SER A 65 -77.60 -21.47 9.43
C SER A 65 -77.19 -20.78 8.12
N TRP A 66 -76.97 -19.45 8.13
CA TRP A 66 -76.51 -18.68 6.97
C TRP A 66 -75.04 -19.00 6.70
N PHE A 67 -74.66 -19.16 5.43
CA PHE A 67 -73.27 -19.49 5.08
C PHE A 67 -72.29 -18.44 5.63
N GLY A 68 -71.21 -18.90 6.24
CA GLY A 68 -70.18 -18.03 6.86
C GLY A 68 -70.54 -17.47 8.24
N VAL A 69 -71.77 -17.62 8.73
CA VAL A 69 -72.24 -17.04 9.99
C VAL A 69 -72.17 -18.04 11.14
N THR A 70 -71.49 -17.68 12.22
CA THR A 70 -71.55 -18.37 13.52
C THR A 70 -72.19 -17.44 14.55
N ALA A 71 -73.15 -17.97 15.33
CA ALA A 71 -73.78 -17.25 16.43
C ALA A 71 -73.65 -18.03 17.75
N ASN A 72 -73.73 -17.33 18.88
CA ASN A 72 -73.68 -17.91 20.21
C ASN A 72 -75.02 -18.53 20.65
N ALA A 73 -75.08 -19.03 21.88
CA ALA A 73 -76.29 -19.65 22.44
C ALA A 73 -77.46 -18.68 22.74
N GLY A 74 -77.22 -17.37 22.67
CA GLY A 74 -78.24 -16.31 22.72
C GLY A 74 -78.78 -15.90 21.35
N GLY A 75 -78.12 -16.30 20.26
CA GLY A 75 -78.45 -15.91 18.88
C GLY A 75 -77.61 -14.76 18.33
N GLU A 76 -76.71 -14.19 19.12
CA GLU A 76 -75.83 -13.07 18.73
C GLU A 76 -74.68 -13.58 17.85
N VAL A 77 -74.38 -12.89 16.75
CA VAL A 77 -73.34 -13.27 15.78
C VAL A 77 -71.96 -13.03 16.36
N THR A 78 -71.13 -14.07 16.36
CA THR A 78 -69.78 -14.05 16.96
C THR A 78 -68.66 -14.25 15.95
N SER A 79 -68.94 -14.85 14.79
CA SER A 79 -67.96 -14.92 13.70
C SER A 79 -68.66 -14.86 12.34
N LEU A 80 -68.08 -14.07 11.44
CA LEU A 80 -68.47 -13.93 10.04
C LEU A 80 -67.26 -14.24 9.16
N SER A 81 -67.38 -15.26 8.31
CA SER A 81 -66.32 -15.70 7.39
C SER A 81 -66.89 -15.93 5.99
N LEU A 82 -66.67 -14.96 5.11
CA LEU A 82 -67.11 -14.96 3.70
C LEU A 82 -65.90 -14.86 2.76
N PHE A 83 -64.80 -15.50 3.13
CA PHE A 83 -63.57 -15.52 2.33
C PHE A 83 -63.80 -16.21 0.97
N SER A 84 -63.12 -15.75 -0.09
CA SER A 84 -63.16 -16.36 -1.43
C SER A 84 -64.58 -16.61 -1.97
N ASN A 85 -65.51 -15.68 -1.71
CA ASN A 85 -66.95 -15.88 -1.93
C ASN A 85 -67.57 -14.96 -2.99
N ASN A 86 -66.75 -14.20 -3.75
CA ASN A 86 -67.18 -13.30 -4.82
C ASN A 86 -68.13 -12.19 -4.31
N LEU A 87 -67.83 -11.59 -3.16
CA LEU A 87 -68.47 -10.36 -2.70
C LEU A 87 -67.99 -9.19 -3.58
N THR A 88 -68.90 -8.39 -4.13
CA THR A 88 -68.57 -7.23 -4.98
C THR A 88 -69.38 -6.01 -4.56
N GLY A 89 -68.75 -4.89 -4.21
CA GLY A 89 -69.45 -3.70 -3.70
C GLY A 89 -68.70 -3.05 -2.55
N THR A 90 -69.39 -2.57 -1.51
CA THR A 90 -68.76 -1.83 -0.39
C THR A 90 -69.08 -2.46 0.97
N ILE A 91 -68.15 -2.40 1.93
CA ILE A 91 -68.42 -2.78 3.33
C ILE A 91 -69.35 -1.72 3.94
N PRO A 92 -70.58 -2.06 4.39
CA PRO A 92 -71.51 -1.07 4.92
C PRO A 92 -71.18 -0.71 6.38
N PRO A 93 -71.38 0.56 6.79
CA PRO A 93 -71.26 1.00 8.19
C PRO A 93 -72.02 0.12 9.20
N GLU A 94 -73.15 -0.46 8.78
CA GLU A 94 -73.95 -1.33 9.63
C GLU A 94 -73.20 -2.56 10.16
N ILE A 95 -72.06 -2.95 9.58
CA ILE A 95 -71.19 -4.01 10.10
C ILE A 95 -70.77 -3.77 11.57
N GLY A 96 -70.62 -2.50 11.96
CA GLY A 96 -70.28 -2.08 13.33
C GLY A 96 -71.34 -2.38 14.39
N ASN A 97 -72.56 -2.78 14.00
CA ASN A 97 -73.62 -3.18 14.94
C ASN A 97 -73.46 -4.61 15.48
N LEU A 98 -72.52 -5.41 14.95
CA LEU A 98 -72.28 -6.79 15.37
C LEU A 98 -71.44 -6.84 16.66
N GLU A 99 -71.93 -6.24 17.74
CA GLU A 99 -71.22 -5.99 19.02
C GLU A 99 -70.55 -7.24 19.66
N SER A 100 -70.97 -8.46 19.28
CA SER A 100 -70.43 -9.74 19.79
C SER A 100 -69.38 -10.42 18.87
N LEU A 101 -68.99 -9.77 17.77
CA LEU A 101 -68.12 -10.35 16.74
C LEU A 101 -66.65 -10.41 17.19
N TRP A 102 -66.06 -11.61 17.28
CA TRP A 102 -64.62 -11.81 17.52
C TRP A 102 -63.83 -12.08 16.22
N ASN A 103 -64.49 -12.49 15.13
CA ASN A 103 -63.85 -12.75 13.85
C ASN A 103 -64.65 -12.17 12.69
N LEU A 104 -64.02 -11.28 11.92
CA LEU A 104 -64.50 -10.79 10.62
C LEU A 104 -63.48 -11.16 9.54
N ASN A 105 -63.84 -12.06 8.64
CA ASN A 105 -63.00 -12.46 7.52
C ASN A 105 -63.73 -12.33 6.19
N LEU A 106 -63.32 -11.34 5.39
CA LEU A 106 -63.79 -11.05 4.04
C LEU A 106 -62.65 -11.15 3.01
N THR A 107 -61.58 -11.86 3.35
CA THR A 107 -60.34 -12.04 2.55
C THR A 107 -60.61 -12.67 1.18
N ASN A 108 -59.88 -12.25 0.14
CA ASN A 108 -59.99 -12.72 -1.25
C ASN A 108 -61.39 -12.49 -1.85
N ASN A 109 -61.82 -11.24 -1.99
CA ASN A 109 -63.06 -10.85 -2.66
C ASN A 109 -62.82 -9.59 -3.54
N ASP A 110 -63.86 -9.02 -4.12
CA ASP A 110 -63.81 -7.78 -4.90
C ASP A 110 -64.56 -6.64 -4.17
N LEU A 111 -64.35 -6.53 -2.85
CA LEU A 111 -64.85 -5.41 -2.05
C LEU A 111 -64.07 -4.14 -2.38
N SER A 112 -64.76 -3.01 -2.40
CA SER A 112 -64.25 -1.73 -2.88
C SER A 112 -64.70 -0.57 -1.98
N GLY A 113 -64.05 0.60 -2.14
CA GLY A 113 -64.33 1.77 -1.31
C GLY A 113 -63.67 1.69 0.07
N GLU A 114 -64.09 2.60 0.96
CA GLU A 114 -63.44 2.83 2.26
C GLU A 114 -63.76 1.73 3.29
N ILE A 115 -62.84 1.51 4.23
CA ILE A 115 -63.11 0.76 5.46
C ILE A 115 -63.97 1.66 6.36
N PRO A 116 -65.21 1.30 6.72
CA PRO A 116 -66.06 2.17 7.51
C PRO A 116 -65.52 2.34 8.93
N ALA A 117 -65.43 3.59 9.40
CA ALA A 117 -64.98 3.93 10.75
C ALA A 117 -65.80 3.20 11.86
N GLU A 118 -67.07 2.90 11.58
CA GLU A 118 -67.94 2.12 12.46
C GLU A 118 -67.41 0.70 12.77
N ILE A 119 -66.43 0.18 12.02
CA ILE A 119 -65.75 -1.07 12.35
C ILE A 119 -65.09 -1.01 13.75
N GLY A 120 -64.65 0.18 14.19
CA GLY A 120 -64.09 0.42 15.52
C GLY A 120 -65.06 0.23 16.69
N ASN A 121 -66.38 0.12 16.43
CA ASN A 121 -67.36 -0.23 17.48
C ASN A 121 -67.23 -1.70 17.93
N LEU A 122 -66.57 -2.54 17.15
CA LEU A 122 -66.43 -3.98 17.38
C LEU A 122 -65.35 -4.29 18.45
N SER A 123 -65.49 -3.75 19.66
CA SER A 123 -64.48 -3.85 20.73
C SER A 123 -64.10 -5.29 21.16
N GLY A 124 -64.94 -6.28 20.85
CA GLY A 124 -64.64 -7.70 21.02
C GLY A 124 -63.88 -8.38 19.86
N LEU A 125 -63.54 -7.65 18.79
CA LEU A 125 -62.93 -8.20 17.58
C LEU A 125 -61.48 -8.63 17.83
N GLN A 126 -61.19 -9.88 17.51
CA GLN A 126 -59.89 -10.53 17.71
C GLN A 126 -59.15 -10.74 16.38
N ASN A 127 -59.88 -11.00 15.29
CA ASN A 127 -59.34 -11.13 13.95
C ASN A 127 -60.13 -10.26 12.94
N LEU A 128 -59.42 -9.41 12.21
CA LEU A 128 -59.92 -8.63 11.08
C LEU A 128 -59.10 -8.96 9.82
N GLY A 129 -59.70 -9.71 8.89
CA GLY A 129 -59.09 -10.08 7.61
C GLY A 129 -59.86 -9.50 6.42
N LEU A 130 -59.28 -8.49 5.77
CA LEU A 130 -59.79 -7.82 4.56
C LEU A 130 -58.81 -7.94 3.37
N MET A 131 -57.80 -8.81 3.49
CA MET A 131 -56.73 -9.01 2.50
C MET A 131 -57.25 -9.36 1.11
N SER A 132 -56.55 -8.92 0.05
CA SER A 132 -56.88 -9.21 -1.34
C SER A 132 -58.31 -8.80 -1.70
N ASN A 133 -58.53 -7.48 -1.64
CA ASN A 133 -59.73 -6.79 -2.12
C ASN A 133 -59.29 -5.53 -2.92
N GLN A 134 -60.23 -4.64 -3.22
CA GLN A 134 -60.05 -3.36 -3.93
C GLN A 134 -60.40 -2.18 -3.01
N LEU A 135 -60.16 -2.32 -1.69
CA LEU A 135 -60.50 -1.30 -0.68
C LEU A 135 -59.56 -0.11 -0.81
N SER A 136 -60.08 1.10 -0.67
CA SER A 136 -59.40 2.35 -1.03
C SER A 136 -59.61 3.44 0.02
N GLY A 137 -58.76 4.45 0.06
CA GLY A 137 -58.86 5.55 1.04
C GLY A 137 -58.06 5.25 2.30
N GLU A 138 -58.29 6.04 3.36
CA GLU A 138 -57.46 5.99 4.57
C GLU A 138 -57.81 4.82 5.50
N ILE A 139 -56.82 4.33 6.26
CA ILE A 139 -57.07 3.42 7.38
C ILE A 139 -57.73 4.24 8.50
N PRO A 140 -58.99 3.98 8.89
CA PRO A 140 -59.69 4.81 9.87
C PRO A 140 -59.03 4.73 11.25
N THR A 141 -58.83 5.87 11.91
CA THR A 141 -58.21 5.94 13.25
C THR A 141 -59.02 5.17 14.29
N GLU A 142 -60.32 4.99 14.06
CA GLU A 142 -61.21 4.18 14.88
C GLU A 142 -60.82 2.69 14.97
N ILE A 143 -59.95 2.17 14.09
CA ILE A 143 -59.33 0.84 14.26
C ILE A 143 -58.59 0.73 15.60
N GLY A 144 -58.03 1.81 16.13
CA GLY A 144 -57.38 1.83 17.45
C GLY A 144 -58.30 1.56 18.64
N ASN A 145 -59.62 1.52 18.45
CA ASN A 145 -60.58 1.11 19.49
C ASN A 145 -60.70 -0.43 19.63
N LEU A 146 -60.06 -1.20 18.75
CA LEU A 146 -60.15 -2.66 18.70
C LEU A 146 -59.17 -3.33 19.68
N GLU A 147 -59.19 -2.94 20.95
CA GLU A 147 -58.25 -3.38 22.01
C GLU A 147 -58.05 -4.91 22.09
N SER A 148 -59.05 -5.70 21.68
CA SER A 148 -59.03 -7.18 21.65
C SER A 148 -58.27 -7.81 20.46
N LEU A 149 -57.82 -7.02 19.49
CA LEU A 149 -57.36 -7.50 18.18
C LEU A 149 -55.95 -8.11 18.26
N TRP A 150 -55.79 -9.38 17.86
CA TRP A 150 -54.48 -10.04 17.73
C TRP A 150 -54.01 -10.16 16.27
N ASN A 151 -54.93 -10.09 15.29
CA ASN A 151 -54.59 -10.16 13.86
C ASN A 151 -55.34 -9.10 13.04
N LEU A 152 -54.58 -8.18 12.45
CA LEU A 152 -55.04 -7.19 11.48
C LEU A 152 -54.39 -7.48 10.12
N ASN A 153 -55.19 -7.83 9.12
CA ASN A 153 -54.71 -8.10 7.77
C ASN A 153 -55.49 -7.32 6.71
N LEU A 154 -54.87 -6.24 6.21
CA LEU A 154 -55.37 -5.34 5.18
C LEU A 154 -54.55 -5.40 3.88
N ALA A 155 -53.58 -6.33 3.79
CA ALA A 155 -52.63 -6.44 2.69
C ALA A 155 -53.30 -6.70 1.33
N ILE A 156 -52.68 -6.25 0.23
CA ILE A 156 -53.22 -6.37 -1.14
C ILE A 156 -54.59 -5.68 -1.24
N ASN A 157 -54.57 -4.36 -1.21
CA ASN A 157 -55.69 -3.45 -1.41
C ASN A 157 -55.17 -2.14 -2.07
N ASP A 158 -56.04 -1.16 -2.28
CA ASP A 158 -55.73 0.18 -2.80
C ASP A 158 -55.72 1.26 -1.68
N LEU A 159 -55.48 0.88 -0.42
CA LEU A 159 -55.51 1.81 0.73
C LEU A 159 -54.41 2.87 0.60
N SER A 160 -54.64 4.05 1.18
CA SER A 160 -53.84 5.25 0.97
C SER A 160 -53.71 6.10 2.23
N GLY A 161 -52.91 7.15 2.20
CA GLY A 161 -52.70 8.03 3.37
C GLY A 161 -51.79 7.38 4.42
N GLY A 162 -51.84 7.88 5.65
CA GLY A 162 -50.93 7.46 6.72
C GLY A 162 -51.31 6.14 7.41
N ILE A 163 -50.33 5.49 8.02
CA ILE A 163 -50.58 4.50 9.08
C ILE A 163 -51.00 5.31 10.34
N PRO A 164 -52.23 5.18 10.86
CA PRO A 164 -52.69 5.98 11.98
C PRO A 164 -51.95 5.61 13.27
N ALA A 165 -51.54 6.62 14.05
CA ALA A 165 -50.84 6.44 15.33
C ALA A 165 -51.68 5.65 16.34
N GLU A 166 -53.01 5.71 16.22
CA GLU A 166 -53.98 4.96 17.01
C GLU A 166 -53.85 3.42 16.87
N ILE A 167 -53.12 2.90 15.87
CA ILE A 167 -52.73 1.49 15.82
C ILE A 167 -51.92 1.09 17.06
N GLY A 168 -51.13 2.00 17.64
CA GLY A 168 -50.37 1.77 18.87
C GLY A 168 -51.22 1.50 20.13
N ASN A 169 -52.55 1.66 20.07
CA ASN A 169 -53.45 1.27 21.15
C ASN A 169 -53.78 -0.24 21.15
N LEU A 170 -53.39 -0.98 20.11
CA LEU A 170 -53.74 -2.39 19.92
C LEU A 170 -52.77 -3.31 20.70
N GLU A 171 -52.69 -3.16 22.03
CA GLU A 171 -51.72 -3.86 22.90
C GLU A 171 -51.66 -5.39 22.70
N ASN A 172 -52.76 -6.03 22.27
CA ASN A 172 -52.86 -7.47 22.02
C ASN A 172 -52.41 -7.92 20.61
N LEU A 173 -52.01 -7.00 19.72
CA LEU A 173 -51.73 -7.29 18.32
C LEU A 173 -50.46 -8.13 18.16
N GLN A 174 -50.60 -9.27 17.48
CA GLN A 174 -49.50 -10.20 17.15
C GLN A 174 -49.12 -10.10 15.66
N ASN A 175 -50.09 -9.80 14.80
CA ASN A 175 -49.91 -9.73 13.37
C ASN A 175 -50.46 -8.42 12.78
N LEU A 176 -49.60 -7.67 12.08
CA LEU A 176 -49.97 -6.48 11.32
C LEU A 176 -49.49 -6.62 9.85
N TYR A 177 -50.41 -6.95 8.96
CA TYR A 177 -50.14 -7.09 7.52
C TYR A 177 -50.80 -5.94 6.74
N LEU A 178 -50.00 -4.96 6.31
CA LEU A 178 -50.41 -3.82 5.49
C LEU A 178 -49.76 -3.80 4.09
N ARG A 179 -48.85 -4.74 3.80
CA ARG A 179 -48.09 -4.84 2.55
C ARG A 179 -48.95 -4.81 1.27
N ASN A 180 -48.42 -4.24 0.18
CA ASN A 180 -49.10 -4.04 -1.11
C ASN A 180 -50.37 -3.18 -0.94
N ASN A 181 -50.14 -1.90 -0.68
CA ASN A 181 -51.13 -0.82 -0.67
C ASN A 181 -50.41 0.46 -1.21
N ASN A 182 -51.08 1.61 -1.16
CA ASN A 182 -50.51 2.94 -1.49
C ASN A 182 -50.38 3.80 -0.21
N LEU A 183 -50.05 3.19 0.94
CA LEU A 183 -49.85 3.90 2.21
C LEU A 183 -48.61 4.78 2.15
N SER A 184 -48.63 5.92 2.82
CA SER A 184 -47.67 7.02 2.59
C SER A 184 -47.35 7.77 3.88
N GLY A 185 -46.24 8.51 3.90
CA GLY A 185 -45.76 9.18 5.11
C GLY A 185 -45.03 8.21 6.06
N GLY A 186 -44.73 8.68 7.27
CA GLY A 186 -43.87 7.94 8.21
C GLY A 186 -44.56 6.77 8.91
N ILE A 187 -43.75 5.79 9.30
CA ILE A 187 -44.16 4.77 10.29
C ILE A 187 -44.32 5.48 11.65
N PRO A 188 -45.47 5.39 12.33
CA PRO A 188 -45.68 6.07 13.61
C PRO A 188 -44.82 5.45 14.72
N ALA A 189 -44.24 6.30 15.58
CA ALA A 189 -43.46 5.84 16.74
C ALA A 189 -44.31 5.01 17.72
N GLU A 190 -45.60 5.28 17.77
CA GLU A 190 -46.61 4.55 18.54
C GLU A 190 -46.71 3.06 18.15
N ILE A 191 -46.17 2.64 16.99
CA ILE A 191 -46.07 1.22 16.63
C ILE A 191 -45.24 0.43 17.65
N GLY A 192 -44.27 1.08 18.32
CA GLY A 192 -43.44 0.50 19.38
C GLY A 192 -44.17 0.17 20.68
N ASN A 193 -45.43 0.59 20.84
CA ASN A 193 -46.27 0.20 21.98
C ASN A 193 -46.80 -1.25 21.85
N LEU A 194 -46.66 -1.87 20.68
CA LEU A 194 -47.22 -3.19 20.36
C LEU A 194 -46.33 -4.32 20.91
N GLU A 195 -46.12 -4.38 22.22
CA GLU A 195 -45.20 -5.33 22.88
C GLU A 195 -45.43 -6.81 22.49
N ASN A 196 -46.66 -7.19 22.10
CA ASN A 196 -47.02 -8.55 21.69
C ASN A 196 -46.81 -8.85 20.19
N LEU A 197 -46.35 -7.89 19.39
CA LEU A 197 -46.24 -8.03 17.93
C LEU A 197 -45.17 -9.05 17.55
N GLN A 198 -45.51 -9.95 16.62
CA GLN A 198 -44.67 -11.03 16.10
C GLN A 198 -44.37 -10.83 14.60
N ASN A 199 -45.35 -10.34 13.85
CA ASN A 199 -45.26 -10.17 12.40
C ASN A 199 -45.65 -8.75 11.98
N LEU A 200 -44.69 -7.99 11.43
CA LEU A 200 -44.92 -6.66 10.86
C LEU A 200 -44.53 -6.64 9.38
N TYR A 201 -45.53 -6.53 8.49
CA TYR A 201 -45.34 -6.53 7.04
C TYR A 201 -45.93 -5.25 6.43
N LEU A 202 -45.06 -4.28 6.15
CA LEU A 202 -45.38 -2.97 5.54
C LEU A 202 -44.93 -2.85 4.07
N ARG A 203 -44.28 -3.89 3.53
CA ARG A 203 -43.71 -3.94 2.18
C ARG A 203 -44.57 -3.42 1.02
N ASN A 204 -43.93 -2.81 0.01
CA ASN A 204 -44.56 -2.36 -1.22
C ASN A 204 -45.71 -1.36 -0.93
N ASN A 205 -45.30 -0.17 -0.50
CA ASN A 205 -46.10 1.01 -0.19
C ASN A 205 -45.25 2.27 -0.52
N ASP A 206 -45.81 3.46 -0.35
CA ASP A 206 -45.14 4.75 -0.51
C ASP A 206 -44.67 5.34 0.85
N LEU A 207 -44.35 4.51 1.86
CA LEU A 207 -43.97 4.97 3.20
C LEU A 207 -42.62 5.69 3.16
N SER A 208 -42.51 6.81 3.89
CA SER A 208 -41.41 7.77 3.71
C SER A 208 -40.92 8.37 5.02
N GLY A 209 -39.62 8.65 5.13
CA GLY A 209 -38.99 9.14 6.35
C GLY A 209 -38.25 8.03 7.11
N GLY A 210 -37.74 8.34 8.30
CA GLY A 210 -36.92 7.40 9.08
C GLY A 210 -37.71 6.25 9.71
N ILE A 211 -37.02 5.12 9.91
CA ILE A 211 -37.46 4.02 10.77
C ILE A 211 -37.46 4.53 12.23
N PRO A 212 -38.60 4.52 12.96
CA PRO A 212 -38.64 5.00 14.34
C PRO A 212 -37.85 4.08 15.28
N ALA A 213 -37.02 4.65 16.15
CA ALA A 213 -36.23 3.91 17.14
C ALA A 213 -37.10 3.07 18.09
N GLU A 214 -38.35 3.50 18.31
CA GLU A 214 -39.36 2.80 19.10
C GLU A 214 -39.70 1.39 18.58
N ILE A 215 -39.36 1.05 17.33
CA ILE A 215 -39.43 -0.34 16.83
C ILE A 215 -38.58 -1.29 17.69
N GLY A 216 -37.47 -0.81 18.28
CA GLY A 216 -36.64 -1.61 19.21
C GLY A 216 -37.36 -2.08 20.48
N ASN A 217 -38.53 -1.54 20.80
CA ASN A 217 -39.35 -2.00 21.93
C ASN A 217 -40.11 -3.31 21.64
N LEU A 218 -40.21 -3.73 20.38
CA LEU A 218 -41.02 -4.87 19.91
C LEU A 218 -40.36 -6.23 20.23
N SER A 219 -40.08 -6.48 21.50
CA SER A 219 -39.27 -7.63 21.97
C SER A 219 -39.79 -9.03 21.60
N ASN A 220 -41.06 -9.18 21.17
CA ASN A 220 -41.63 -10.44 20.67
C ASN A 220 -41.61 -10.57 19.13
N LEU A 221 -41.07 -9.59 18.39
CA LEU A 221 -41.11 -9.55 16.94
C LEU A 221 -40.21 -10.66 16.35
N THR A 222 -40.76 -11.44 15.41
CA THR A 222 -40.06 -12.51 14.70
C THR A 222 -39.80 -12.18 13.23
N THR A 223 -40.64 -11.34 12.60
CA THR A 223 -40.43 -10.88 11.22
C THR A 223 -40.77 -9.39 11.05
N LEU A 224 -39.87 -8.67 10.40
CA LEU A 224 -39.99 -7.25 10.04
C LEU A 224 -39.70 -7.05 8.54
N ASP A 225 -40.75 -6.88 7.74
CA ASP A 225 -40.67 -6.65 6.28
C ASP A 225 -41.13 -5.22 5.95
N LEU A 226 -40.17 -4.31 5.77
CA LEU A 226 -40.35 -2.91 5.39
C LEU A 226 -39.94 -2.63 3.93
N SER A 227 -39.66 -3.68 3.15
CA SER A 227 -39.04 -3.58 1.83
C SER A 227 -39.90 -2.90 0.76
N ALA A 228 -39.28 -2.35 -0.29
CA ALA A 228 -39.96 -1.61 -1.36
C ALA A 228 -40.84 -0.48 -0.80
N ASN A 229 -40.19 0.51 -0.18
CA ASN A 229 -40.78 1.75 0.30
C ASN A 229 -39.83 2.93 -0.04
N LEU A 230 -40.09 4.12 0.50
CA LEU A 230 -39.31 5.34 0.34
C LEU A 230 -38.70 5.78 1.69
N LEU A 231 -38.34 4.82 2.55
CA LEU A 231 -37.81 5.10 3.89
C LEU A 231 -36.40 5.69 3.80
N THR A 232 -36.13 6.78 4.52
CA THR A 232 -34.92 7.61 4.38
C THR A 232 -34.12 7.70 5.67
N GLY A 233 -32.80 7.77 5.58
CA GLY A 233 -31.93 8.02 6.74
C GLY A 233 -31.42 6.75 7.41
N THR A 234 -30.84 6.88 8.61
CA THR A 234 -30.13 5.79 9.29
C THR A 234 -31.06 4.70 9.83
N ILE A 235 -30.61 3.45 9.76
CA ILE A 235 -31.17 2.35 10.56
C ILE A 235 -30.92 2.68 12.05
N PRO A 236 -31.95 2.70 12.92
CA PRO A 236 -31.77 3.05 14.33
C PRO A 236 -31.03 1.93 15.09
N PRO A 237 -29.99 2.23 15.89
CA PRO A 237 -29.28 1.24 16.71
C PRO A 237 -30.20 0.43 17.63
N GLU A 238 -31.32 1.01 18.05
CA GLU A 238 -32.35 0.34 18.86
C GLU A 238 -32.94 -0.92 18.21
N ILE A 239 -32.80 -1.11 16.89
CA ILE A 239 -33.20 -2.35 16.20
C ILE A 239 -32.48 -3.59 16.77
N GLY A 240 -31.26 -3.43 17.30
CA GLY A 240 -30.47 -4.48 17.93
C GLY A 240 -31.11 -5.09 19.18
N ASN A 241 -32.12 -4.44 19.78
CA ASN A 241 -32.86 -4.98 20.92
C ASN A 241 -33.81 -6.14 20.54
N LEU A 242 -34.08 -6.35 19.25
CA LEU A 242 -35.02 -7.35 18.72
C LEU A 242 -34.43 -8.78 18.73
N SER A 243 -34.06 -9.26 19.91
CA SER A 243 -33.38 -10.55 20.13
C SER A 243 -34.18 -11.80 19.72
N ASN A 244 -35.49 -11.69 19.49
CA ASN A 244 -36.34 -12.76 18.94
C ASN A 244 -36.56 -12.67 17.41
N LEU A 245 -36.00 -11.65 16.72
CA LEU A 245 -36.19 -11.48 15.28
C LEU A 245 -35.46 -12.57 14.51
N ILE A 246 -36.13 -13.13 13.51
CA ILE A 246 -35.65 -14.19 12.63
C ILE A 246 -35.40 -13.66 11.22
N ASP A 247 -36.18 -12.67 10.79
CA ASP A 247 -36.28 -12.19 9.41
C ASP A 247 -36.41 -10.66 9.39
N LEU A 248 -35.45 -9.99 8.75
CA LEU A 248 -35.36 -8.53 8.60
C LEU A 248 -35.15 -8.17 7.12
N ASP A 249 -36.20 -7.69 6.46
CA ASP A 249 -36.17 -7.23 5.06
C ASP A 249 -36.42 -5.71 5.01
N LEU A 250 -35.35 -4.93 4.77
CA LEU A 250 -35.35 -3.48 4.56
C LEU A 250 -35.04 -3.12 3.09
N ARG A 251 -35.02 -4.10 2.18
CA ARG A 251 -34.54 -3.95 0.80
C ARG A 251 -35.34 -2.93 -0.01
N TYR A 252 -34.75 -2.28 -1.01
CA TYR A 252 -35.41 -1.27 -1.85
C TYR A 252 -36.01 -0.12 -1.00
N ASN A 253 -35.12 0.70 -0.43
CA ASN A 253 -35.47 1.94 0.27
C ASN A 253 -34.41 3.02 -0.02
N GLU A 254 -34.50 4.17 0.65
CA GLU A 254 -33.54 5.30 0.58
C GLU A 254 -32.75 5.42 1.92
N LEU A 255 -32.50 4.29 2.60
CA LEU A 255 -31.81 4.26 3.90
C LEU A 255 -30.32 4.56 3.72
N SER A 256 -29.75 5.40 4.58
CA SER A 256 -28.44 6.01 4.38
C SER A 256 -27.60 6.05 5.66
N GLY A 257 -26.27 5.96 5.51
CA GLY A 257 -25.35 5.95 6.66
C GLY A 257 -24.92 4.54 7.05
N GLU A 258 -24.24 4.43 8.19
CA GLU A 258 -23.63 3.17 8.65
C GLU A 258 -24.66 2.13 9.11
N ILE A 259 -24.36 0.86 8.86
CA ILE A 259 -25.08 -0.27 9.47
C ILE A 259 -24.75 -0.27 10.97
N PRO A 260 -25.74 -0.22 11.89
CA PRO A 260 -25.44 -0.19 13.31
C PRO A 260 -24.89 -1.53 13.80
N ALA A 261 -23.74 -1.49 14.48
CA ALA A 261 -23.10 -2.64 15.12
C ALA A 261 -24.03 -3.39 16.09
N GLU A 262 -25.02 -2.69 16.66
CA GLU A 262 -26.04 -3.25 17.53
C GLU A 262 -26.86 -4.38 16.88
N ILE A 263 -26.92 -4.48 15.55
CA ILE A 263 -27.51 -5.63 14.84
C ILE A 263 -26.88 -6.95 15.29
N GLY A 264 -25.60 -6.97 15.67
CA GLY A 264 -24.91 -8.16 16.19
C GLY A 264 -25.48 -8.74 17.49
N ASN A 265 -26.37 -8.02 18.19
CA ASN A 265 -27.05 -8.52 19.39
C ASN A 265 -28.30 -9.38 19.09
N MET A 266 -28.72 -9.47 17.82
CA MET A 266 -29.97 -10.10 17.41
C MET A 266 -29.82 -11.63 17.29
N GLU A 267 -29.51 -12.32 18.40
CA GLU A 267 -29.11 -13.74 18.44
C GLU A 267 -29.98 -14.72 17.62
N SER A 268 -31.28 -14.44 17.43
CA SER A 268 -32.21 -15.30 16.68
C SER A 268 -32.20 -15.14 15.15
N LEU A 269 -31.50 -14.12 14.63
CA LEU A 269 -31.61 -13.66 13.24
C LEU A 269 -31.06 -14.69 12.24
N GLN A 270 -31.83 -14.96 11.20
CA GLN A 270 -31.54 -15.94 10.13
C GLN A 270 -31.50 -15.28 8.75
N PHE A 271 -32.29 -14.23 8.52
CA PHE A 271 -32.35 -13.52 7.25
C PHE A 271 -32.17 -12.03 7.48
N LEU A 272 -31.18 -11.43 6.83
CA LEU A 272 -30.89 -10.00 6.86
C LEU A 272 -30.73 -9.49 5.43
N ASP A 273 -31.72 -8.74 4.95
CA ASP A 273 -31.72 -8.09 3.64
C ASP A 273 -31.79 -6.57 3.79
N LEU A 274 -30.65 -5.92 3.51
CA LEU A 274 -30.47 -4.48 3.49
C LEU A 274 -30.20 -3.95 2.07
N GLY A 275 -30.36 -4.78 1.05
CA GLY A 275 -29.91 -4.48 -0.31
C GLY A 275 -30.68 -3.31 -0.96
N ILE A 276 -30.07 -2.66 -1.95
CA ILE A 276 -30.70 -1.59 -2.76
C ILE A 276 -31.16 -0.44 -1.84
N ASN A 277 -30.15 0.23 -1.27
CA ASN A 277 -30.25 1.37 -0.34
C ASN A 277 -29.04 2.32 -0.56
N GLU A 278 -28.90 3.36 0.25
CA GLU A 278 -27.76 4.31 0.27
C GLU A 278 -26.82 4.10 1.49
N LEU A 279 -26.75 2.88 2.04
CA LEU A 279 -25.94 2.60 3.24
C LEU A 279 -24.45 2.73 2.95
N SER A 280 -23.67 3.20 3.92
CA SER A 280 -22.27 3.61 3.74
C SER A 280 -21.34 3.11 4.84
N GLY A 281 -20.03 3.12 4.60
CA GLY A 281 -19.05 2.70 5.60
C GLY A 281 -18.84 1.18 5.64
N GLY A 282 -18.07 0.71 6.63
CA GLY A 282 -17.69 -0.70 6.73
C GLY A 282 -18.86 -1.62 7.11
N ILE A 283 -18.74 -2.91 6.77
CA ILE A 283 -19.61 -3.95 7.31
C ILE A 283 -19.23 -4.14 8.80
N PRO A 284 -20.16 -4.03 9.77
CA PRO A 284 -19.82 -4.17 11.19
C PRO A 284 -19.34 -5.57 11.53
N VAL A 285 -18.21 -5.68 12.22
CA VAL A 285 -17.63 -6.95 12.66
C VAL A 285 -18.58 -7.72 13.58
N GLU A 286 -19.43 -7.00 14.33
CA GLU A 286 -20.44 -7.56 15.23
C GLU A 286 -21.48 -8.46 14.54
N ILE A 287 -21.66 -8.36 13.22
CA ILE A 287 -22.51 -9.27 12.45
C ILE A 287 -22.03 -10.72 12.57
N SER A 288 -20.74 -10.97 12.82
CA SER A 288 -20.17 -12.30 13.07
C SER A 288 -20.76 -13.02 14.31
N ASN A 289 -21.37 -12.29 15.25
CA ASN A 289 -22.01 -12.86 16.43
C ASN A 289 -23.34 -13.59 16.10
N LEU A 290 -23.89 -13.37 14.91
CA LEU A 290 -25.20 -13.88 14.49
C LEU A 290 -25.12 -15.35 14.06
N ASN A 291 -24.83 -16.21 15.03
CA ASN A 291 -24.57 -17.65 14.84
C ASN A 291 -25.71 -18.42 14.15
N ASN A 292 -26.93 -17.87 14.08
CA ASN A 292 -28.07 -18.47 13.37
C ASN A 292 -28.24 -17.96 11.92
N MET A 293 -27.42 -17.01 11.45
CA MET A 293 -27.56 -16.39 10.13
C MET A 293 -27.53 -17.42 9.00
N VAL A 294 -28.51 -17.34 8.10
CA VAL A 294 -28.70 -18.20 6.93
C VAL A 294 -28.42 -17.42 5.64
N TRP A 295 -28.93 -16.18 5.50
CA TRP A 295 -28.64 -15.29 4.37
C TRP A 295 -28.26 -13.88 4.84
N LEU A 296 -27.13 -13.38 4.32
CA LEU A 296 -26.66 -12.00 4.49
C LEU A 296 -26.67 -11.30 3.13
N VAL A 297 -27.50 -10.26 2.99
CA VAL A 297 -27.77 -9.58 1.72
C VAL A 297 -27.59 -8.07 1.91
N LEU A 298 -26.51 -7.53 1.36
CA LEU A 298 -26.06 -6.13 1.50
C LEU A 298 -25.79 -5.46 0.13
N ASP A 299 -26.28 -6.05 -0.95
CA ASP A 299 -25.99 -5.63 -2.33
C ASP A 299 -26.53 -4.24 -2.69
N ASN A 300 -25.99 -3.61 -3.74
CA ASN A 300 -26.46 -2.33 -4.28
C ASN A 300 -26.53 -1.24 -3.20
N ASN A 301 -25.39 -0.92 -2.61
CA ASN A 301 -25.23 0.08 -1.55
C ASN A 301 -23.92 0.89 -1.77
N ASN A 302 -23.55 1.74 -0.82
CA ASN A 302 -22.29 2.50 -0.80
C ASN A 302 -21.35 1.98 0.33
N LEU A 303 -21.42 0.69 0.68
CA LEU A 303 -20.57 0.11 1.73
C LEU A 303 -19.11 0.10 1.26
N SER A 304 -18.18 0.40 2.17
CA SER A 304 -16.81 0.78 1.83
C SER A 304 -15.78 0.31 2.86
N GLY A 305 -14.59 -0.06 2.41
CA GLY A 305 -13.52 -0.58 3.26
C GLY A 305 -13.37 -2.10 3.19
N GLU A 306 -12.55 -2.64 4.08
CA GLU A 306 -12.13 -4.05 4.04
C GLU A 306 -13.21 -5.03 4.52
N LEU A 307 -13.14 -6.26 4.01
CA LEU A 307 -14.03 -7.36 4.36
C LEU A 307 -13.71 -7.88 5.78
N PRO A 308 -14.65 -7.83 6.76
CA PRO A 308 -14.36 -8.27 8.13
C PRO A 308 -14.17 -9.78 8.18
N ILE A 309 -12.94 -10.22 8.46
CA ILE A 309 -12.57 -11.64 8.56
C ILE A 309 -13.56 -12.46 9.40
N GLU A 310 -14.04 -11.91 10.52
CA GLU A 310 -14.89 -12.63 11.46
C GLU A 310 -16.23 -13.10 10.86
N LEU A 311 -16.66 -12.60 9.69
CA LEU A 311 -17.82 -13.14 8.98
C LEU A 311 -17.66 -14.64 8.66
N SER A 312 -16.45 -15.16 8.52
CA SER A 312 -16.20 -16.61 8.33
C SER A 312 -16.65 -17.48 9.54
N ASN A 313 -16.97 -16.87 10.68
CA ASN A 313 -17.54 -17.57 11.85
C ASN A 313 -19.03 -17.94 11.66
N LEU A 314 -19.71 -17.40 10.64
CA LEU A 314 -21.14 -17.61 10.35
C LEU A 314 -21.41 -19.02 9.77
N SER A 315 -21.15 -20.06 10.57
CA SER A 315 -21.18 -21.48 10.17
C SER A 315 -22.54 -22.05 9.70
N ASN A 316 -23.63 -21.28 9.76
CA ASN A 316 -24.95 -21.63 9.22
C ASN A 316 -25.29 -20.88 7.92
N LEU A 317 -24.41 -20.01 7.43
CA LEU A 317 -24.65 -19.18 6.26
C LEU A 317 -24.75 -20.05 4.99
N THR A 318 -25.67 -19.67 4.10
CA THR A 318 -25.96 -20.34 2.82
C THR A 318 -26.09 -19.37 1.64
N GLY A 319 -26.01 -18.07 1.91
CA GLY A 319 -26.10 -16.99 0.93
C GLY A 319 -25.38 -15.73 1.43
N ILE A 320 -24.42 -15.21 0.66
CA ILE A 320 -23.73 -13.94 0.95
C ILE A 320 -23.67 -13.06 -0.31
N TYR A 321 -24.36 -11.93 -0.27
CA TYR A 321 -24.54 -11.04 -1.43
C TYR A 321 -24.06 -9.63 -1.09
N LEU A 322 -22.90 -9.24 -1.62
CA LEU A 322 -22.24 -7.95 -1.39
C LEU A 322 -22.06 -7.14 -2.70
N LEU A 323 -22.62 -7.62 -3.83
CA LEU A 323 -22.43 -7.02 -5.16
C LEU A 323 -22.83 -5.54 -5.25
N GLU A 324 -22.25 -4.80 -6.19
CA GLU A 324 -22.50 -3.36 -6.45
C GLU A 324 -22.33 -2.51 -5.17
N ASN A 325 -21.08 -2.35 -4.72
CA ASN A 325 -20.66 -1.62 -3.52
C ASN A 325 -19.24 -0.99 -3.74
N GLN A 326 -18.64 -0.42 -2.69
CA GLN A 326 -17.30 0.21 -2.69
C GLN A 326 -16.33 -0.51 -1.73
N LEU A 327 -16.53 -1.81 -1.51
CA LEU A 327 -15.64 -2.62 -0.66
C LEU A 327 -14.26 -2.74 -1.32
N SER A 328 -13.22 -2.85 -0.49
CA SER A 328 -11.83 -2.71 -0.90
C SER A 328 -10.90 -3.75 -0.26
N GLY A 329 -9.70 -3.90 -0.80
CA GLY A 329 -8.62 -4.68 -0.18
C GLY A 329 -8.49 -6.08 -0.76
N CYS A 330 -8.61 -7.10 0.09
CA CYS A 330 -8.36 -8.51 -0.26
C CYS A 330 -9.45 -9.43 0.31
N PHE A 331 -9.51 -10.67 -0.19
CA PHE A 331 -10.39 -11.70 0.35
C PHE A 331 -9.69 -12.46 1.50
N PRO A 332 -10.17 -12.42 2.76
CA PRO A 332 -9.57 -13.20 3.84
C PRO A 332 -9.58 -14.69 3.50
N ILE A 333 -8.49 -15.44 3.73
CA ILE A 333 -8.47 -16.86 3.32
C ILE A 333 -9.52 -17.69 4.09
N SER A 334 -9.89 -17.25 5.29
CA SER A 334 -11.02 -17.83 6.03
C SER A 334 -12.36 -17.85 5.24
N TYR A 335 -12.51 -17.01 4.21
CA TYR A 335 -13.69 -16.96 3.35
C TYR A 335 -13.76 -18.16 2.37
N GLU A 336 -12.78 -19.07 2.30
CA GLU A 336 -12.91 -20.34 1.55
C GLU A 336 -14.18 -21.12 1.95
N VAL A 337 -14.64 -20.95 3.21
CA VAL A 337 -15.91 -21.53 3.70
C VAL A 337 -17.15 -21.07 2.94
N PHE A 338 -17.08 -19.94 2.22
CA PHE A 338 -18.17 -19.43 1.39
C PHE A 338 -18.17 -19.98 -0.04
N CYS A 339 -17.16 -20.73 -0.46
CA CYS A 339 -17.06 -21.26 -1.82
C CYS A 339 -18.07 -22.37 -2.14
N ASP A 340 -18.66 -23.00 -1.11
CA ASP A 340 -19.70 -24.05 -1.21
C ASP A 340 -21.14 -23.51 -1.02
N ILE A 341 -21.33 -22.18 -0.90
CA ILE A 341 -22.66 -21.54 -0.72
C ILE A 341 -23.02 -20.62 -1.89
N ASP A 342 -24.24 -20.05 -1.91
CA ASP A 342 -24.59 -19.02 -2.89
C ASP A 342 -23.82 -17.71 -2.55
N TYR A 343 -23.10 -17.14 -3.51
CA TYR A 343 -22.36 -15.89 -3.31
C TYR A 343 -22.42 -14.94 -4.51
N ASP A 344 -22.33 -13.64 -4.25
CA ASP A 344 -21.97 -12.62 -5.25
C ASP A 344 -21.28 -11.42 -4.60
N PHE A 345 -20.04 -11.14 -5.03
CA PHE A 345 -19.21 -10.01 -4.58
C PHE A 345 -18.96 -9.00 -5.70
N SER A 346 -19.50 -9.23 -6.91
CA SER A 346 -19.10 -8.51 -8.13
C SER A 346 -19.53 -7.04 -8.14
N GLY A 347 -18.83 -6.18 -8.91
CA GLY A 347 -19.13 -4.74 -8.89
C GLY A 347 -18.63 -4.04 -7.62
N ASN A 348 -17.56 -4.55 -7.00
CA ASN A 348 -16.77 -3.86 -5.99
C ASN A 348 -15.40 -3.54 -6.61
N PRO A 349 -15.19 -2.35 -7.19
CA PRO A 349 -14.02 -2.07 -8.04
C PRO A 349 -12.66 -2.23 -7.35
N ASP A 350 -12.61 -1.95 -6.05
CA ASP A 350 -11.40 -1.97 -5.23
C ASP A 350 -11.17 -3.32 -4.51
N LEU A 351 -12.05 -4.31 -4.76
CA LEU A 351 -11.80 -5.72 -4.44
C LEU A 351 -11.12 -6.44 -5.62
N PRO A 352 -10.40 -7.55 -5.38
CA PRO A 352 -9.67 -8.26 -6.43
C PRO A 352 -10.58 -8.71 -7.59
N GLY A 353 -10.14 -8.42 -8.82
CA GLY A 353 -10.93 -8.69 -10.04
C GLY A 353 -12.23 -7.87 -10.17
N GLY A 354 -12.44 -6.85 -9.34
CA GLY A 354 -13.73 -6.15 -9.24
C GLY A 354 -14.78 -6.91 -8.41
N GLY A 355 -14.33 -7.78 -7.50
CA GLY A 355 -15.16 -8.72 -6.75
C GLY A 355 -15.25 -10.12 -7.37
N ASP A 356 -14.20 -10.59 -8.07
CA ASP A 356 -14.17 -11.93 -8.69
C ASP A 356 -13.85 -13.03 -7.65
N PHE A 357 -14.81 -13.23 -6.76
CA PHE A 357 -14.76 -14.28 -5.73
C PHE A 357 -14.80 -15.70 -6.34
N ALA A 358 -15.24 -15.84 -7.59
CA ALA A 358 -15.16 -17.12 -8.29
C ALA A 358 -13.72 -17.52 -8.59
N SER A 359 -12.84 -16.58 -8.98
CA SER A 359 -11.41 -16.87 -9.12
C SER A 359 -10.76 -17.20 -7.77
N PHE A 360 -11.06 -16.44 -6.71
CA PHE A 360 -10.64 -16.76 -5.33
C PHE A 360 -10.99 -18.22 -4.95
N CYS A 361 -12.23 -18.64 -5.20
CA CYS A 361 -12.69 -20.01 -4.93
C CYS A 361 -12.09 -21.11 -5.84
N ASN A 362 -11.32 -20.76 -6.88
CA ASN A 362 -10.64 -21.74 -7.74
C ASN A 362 -9.13 -21.87 -7.44
N ASP A 363 -8.45 -20.77 -7.13
CA ASP A 363 -6.99 -20.73 -6.95
C ASP A 363 -6.46 -19.71 -5.93
N LEU A 364 -7.35 -19.16 -5.07
CA LEU A 364 -7.06 -18.12 -4.08
C LEU A 364 -6.58 -16.78 -4.69
N SER A 365 -6.85 -16.52 -5.98
CA SER A 365 -6.65 -15.19 -6.59
C SER A 365 -7.30 -14.08 -5.76
N GLY A 366 -6.49 -13.11 -5.32
CA GLY A 366 -6.96 -11.99 -4.49
C GLY A 366 -7.08 -12.28 -3.00
N ALA A 367 -6.57 -13.42 -2.53
CA ALA A 367 -6.44 -13.69 -1.11
C ALA A 367 -5.65 -12.59 -0.36
N CYS A 368 -5.97 -12.37 0.91
CA CYS A 368 -5.12 -11.60 1.81
C CYS A 368 -3.79 -12.32 2.06
N GLU A 369 -2.69 -11.60 2.00
CA GLU A 369 -1.34 -12.16 2.16
C GLU A 369 -0.94 -12.25 3.63
N PRO A 370 -0.52 -13.44 4.13
CA PRO A 370 -0.02 -13.61 5.50
C PRO A 370 1.13 -12.66 5.85
N SER A 371 1.04 -11.97 6.99
CA SER A 371 2.11 -11.09 7.46
C SER A 371 3.05 -11.78 8.46
N LEU A 372 4.33 -11.85 8.10
CA LEU A 372 5.44 -12.23 8.98
C LEU A 372 6.14 -10.95 9.46
N GLY A 373 6.01 -10.64 10.76
CA GLY A 373 6.79 -9.58 11.40
C GLY A 373 7.97 -10.11 12.20
N GLY A 374 8.71 -9.20 12.82
CA GLY A 374 9.76 -9.52 13.80
C GLY A 374 10.59 -8.30 14.17
N GLN A 375 11.51 -8.47 15.13
CA GLN A 375 12.55 -7.48 15.40
C GLN A 375 13.96 -8.06 15.20
N VAL A 376 14.83 -7.25 14.62
CA VAL A 376 16.29 -7.44 14.69
C VAL A 376 16.82 -6.53 15.80
N LYS A 377 17.54 -7.08 16.78
CA LYS A 377 18.05 -6.33 17.95
C LYS A 377 19.52 -6.58 18.23
N PHE A 378 20.16 -5.64 18.92
CA PHE A 378 21.47 -5.86 19.50
C PHE A 378 21.33 -6.68 20.79
N ASP A 379 21.79 -7.93 20.76
CA ASP A 379 21.97 -8.76 21.97
C ASP A 379 23.18 -8.24 22.77
N GLU A 380 22.98 -7.14 23.51
CA GLU A 380 23.99 -6.50 24.35
C GLU A 380 24.44 -7.42 25.50
N ASN A 381 23.62 -8.40 25.88
CA ASN A 381 23.82 -9.22 27.07
C ASN A 381 24.23 -10.68 26.80
N GLY A 382 24.24 -11.10 25.52
CA GLY A 382 24.70 -12.40 25.05
C GLY A 382 23.75 -13.55 25.42
N ASN A 383 22.44 -13.31 25.40
CA ASN A 383 21.42 -14.27 25.84
C ASN A 383 20.59 -14.93 24.72
N CYS A 384 20.73 -14.47 23.47
CA CYS A 384 19.97 -14.90 22.29
C CYS A 384 18.43 -14.75 22.42
N ALA A 385 17.95 -13.65 23.00
CA ALA A 385 16.54 -13.26 23.02
C ALA A 385 16.40 -11.72 22.98
N ASN A 386 15.46 -11.22 22.17
CA ASN A 386 15.19 -9.79 22.05
C ASN A 386 14.59 -9.22 23.35
N ASP A 387 15.42 -8.63 24.23
CA ASP A 387 14.95 -8.02 25.47
C ASP A 387 14.31 -6.63 25.21
N MET A 388 13.30 -6.24 25.98
CA MET A 388 12.61 -4.95 25.80
C MET A 388 13.50 -3.72 26.00
N ALA A 389 14.67 -3.89 26.64
CA ALA A 389 15.63 -2.81 26.87
C ALA A 389 16.66 -2.65 25.74
N GLU A 390 16.76 -3.62 24.83
CA GLU A 390 17.80 -3.66 23.80
C GLU A 390 17.44 -2.84 22.55
N THR A 391 18.48 -2.29 21.93
CA THR A 391 18.38 -1.39 20.77
C THR A 391 18.06 -2.19 19.50
N GLY A 392 17.17 -1.66 18.65
CA GLY A 392 16.88 -2.24 17.34
C GLY A 392 18.03 -2.04 16.36
N LEU A 393 18.24 -2.98 15.43
CA LEU A 393 19.24 -2.87 14.36
C LEU A 393 18.59 -2.45 13.05
N TYR A 394 19.16 -1.46 12.37
CA TYR A 394 18.65 -0.93 11.10
C TYR A 394 19.31 -1.62 9.90
N GLY A 395 18.59 -1.71 8.77
CA GLY A 395 19.16 -2.08 7.47
C GLY A 395 19.56 -3.55 7.32
N TRP A 396 19.28 -4.43 8.29
CA TRP A 396 19.46 -5.87 8.11
C TRP A 396 18.42 -6.39 7.13
N THR A 397 18.84 -7.19 6.15
CA THR A 397 17.93 -7.82 5.18
C THR A 397 17.39 -9.13 5.73
N ILE A 398 16.08 -9.27 5.88
CA ILE A 398 15.42 -10.55 6.18
C ILE A 398 14.92 -11.15 4.87
N LYS A 399 15.34 -12.39 4.59
CA LYS A 399 14.93 -13.16 3.41
C LYS A 399 14.09 -14.34 3.85
N ALA A 400 12.97 -14.58 3.19
CA ALA A 400 12.16 -15.78 3.31
C ALA A 400 12.11 -16.53 1.97
N VAL A 401 12.47 -17.81 1.97
CA VAL A 401 12.57 -18.66 0.77
C VAL A 401 11.58 -19.80 0.86
N SER A 402 10.75 -19.97 -0.16
CA SER A 402 9.84 -21.12 -0.29
C SER A 402 9.99 -21.81 -1.65
N GLY A 403 9.22 -22.88 -1.85
CA GLY A 403 9.11 -23.53 -3.15
C GLY A 403 8.40 -22.70 -4.24
N SER A 404 7.82 -21.53 -3.89
CA SER A 404 7.14 -20.64 -4.83
C SER A 404 7.90 -19.33 -5.14
N GLY A 405 8.82 -18.88 -4.27
CA GLY A 405 9.59 -17.66 -4.52
C GLY A 405 10.56 -17.30 -3.38
N GLU A 406 11.26 -16.18 -3.58
CA GLU A 406 12.10 -15.53 -2.57
C GLU A 406 11.51 -14.15 -2.25
N TYR A 407 11.36 -13.84 -0.97
CA TYR A 407 10.71 -12.65 -0.45
C TYR A 407 11.66 -11.94 0.50
N TYR A 408 11.62 -10.60 0.51
CA TYR A 408 12.63 -9.78 1.15
C TYR A 408 12.00 -8.63 1.94
N ALA A 409 12.59 -8.33 3.10
CA ALA A 409 12.30 -7.14 3.88
C ALA A 409 13.59 -6.65 4.55
N TYR A 410 13.51 -5.50 5.20
CA TYR A 410 14.61 -4.91 5.94
C TYR A 410 14.11 -4.44 7.32
N SER A 411 15.01 -4.43 8.29
CA SER A 411 14.72 -3.87 9.61
C SER A 411 14.73 -2.34 9.59
N LYS A 412 13.73 -1.75 10.23
CA LYS A 412 13.58 -0.30 10.43
C LYS A 412 14.45 0.18 11.61
N ILE A 413 14.46 1.49 11.87
CA ILE A 413 15.35 2.11 12.88
C ILE A 413 15.08 1.63 14.33
N ASP A 414 13.90 1.06 14.57
CA ASP A 414 13.50 0.40 15.84
C ASP A 414 13.71 -1.12 15.82
N GLY A 415 14.35 -1.65 14.77
CA GLY A 415 14.58 -3.07 14.53
C GLY A 415 13.41 -3.80 13.86
N LEU A 416 12.23 -3.19 13.70
CA LEU A 416 11.05 -3.88 13.17
C LEU A 416 11.17 -4.14 11.67
N TYR A 417 10.86 -5.38 11.26
CA TYR A 417 10.64 -5.73 9.86
C TYR A 417 9.25 -6.36 9.67
N ALA A 418 8.76 -6.34 8.43
CA ALA A 418 7.54 -7.05 8.04
C ALA A 418 7.65 -7.56 6.61
N LEU A 419 7.12 -8.75 6.37
CA LEU A 419 7.05 -9.48 5.11
C LEU A 419 5.60 -9.91 4.86
N ASN A 420 5.08 -9.69 3.66
CA ASN A 420 3.84 -10.34 3.23
C ASN A 420 4.23 -11.58 2.41
N LEU A 421 3.81 -12.77 2.86
CA LEU A 421 4.25 -14.08 2.37
C LEU A 421 3.04 -14.99 2.12
N PRO A 422 2.80 -15.52 0.90
CA PRO A 422 1.74 -16.48 0.65
C PRO A 422 1.79 -17.72 1.54
N LEU A 423 0.67 -18.44 1.70
CA LEU A 423 0.64 -19.72 2.42
C LEU A 423 1.71 -20.70 1.90
N GLY A 424 2.51 -21.26 2.81
CA GLY A 424 3.64 -22.10 2.43
C GLY A 424 4.66 -22.34 3.55
N ASN A 425 5.65 -23.19 3.25
CA ASN A 425 6.81 -23.42 4.12
C ASN A 425 7.96 -22.52 3.68
N TYR A 426 8.56 -21.80 4.63
CA TYR A 426 9.63 -20.84 4.41
C TYR A 426 10.87 -21.17 5.24
N ASP A 427 12.03 -21.13 4.61
CA ASP A 427 13.33 -20.95 5.27
C ASP A 427 13.57 -19.42 5.40
N ILE A 428 13.67 -18.91 6.62
CA ILE A 428 13.83 -17.47 6.92
C ILE A 428 15.20 -17.22 7.54
N GLU A 429 15.95 -16.27 6.99
CA GLU A 429 17.32 -15.93 7.42
C GLU A 429 17.53 -14.40 7.40
N ALA A 430 18.36 -13.88 8.30
CA ALA A 430 18.65 -12.44 8.40
C ALA A 430 20.14 -12.15 8.12
N PHE A 431 20.38 -11.16 7.28
CA PHE A 431 21.71 -10.77 6.78
C PHE A 431 22.07 -9.36 7.27
N PRO A 432 23.25 -9.18 7.91
CA PRO A 432 23.71 -7.86 8.33
C PRO A 432 24.19 -7.01 7.14
N PRO A 433 24.03 -5.66 7.18
CA PRO A 433 24.41 -4.76 6.07
C PRO A 433 25.92 -4.56 5.91
N ASN A 434 26.72 -4.93 6.92
CA ASN A 434 28.17 -4.78 6.95
C ASN A 434 28.81 -5.84 7.87
N PRO A 435 30.13 -6.11 7.75
CA PRO A 435 30.80 -7.20 8.48
C PRO A 435 31.17 -6.89 9.93
N LEU A 436 30.69 -5.78 10.52
CA LEU A 436 30.83 -5.52 11.97
C LEU A 436 29.74 -6.23 12.78
N TRP A 437 28.65 -6.61 12.12
CA TRP A 437 27.48 -7.28 12.68
C TRP A 437 27.42 -8.76 12.30
N GLN A 438 26.83 -9.59 13.16
CA GLN A 438 26.63 -11.02 12.87
C GLN A 438 25.38 -11.58 13.55
N GLU A 439 24.63 -12.40 12.81
CA GLU A 439 23.67 -13.35 13.38
C GLU A 439 24.45 -14.56 13.96
N ASN A 440 24.15 -14.95 15.19
CA ASN A 440 24.86 -16.01 15.94
C ASN A 440 23.92 -16.94 16.75
N CYS A 441 22.62 -16.64 16.78
CA CYS A 441 21.67 -17.12 17.76
C CYS A 441 20.55 -17.96 17.15
N THR A 442 20.03 -17.54 16.00
CA THR A 442 18.77 -18.04 15.42
C THR A 442 19.01 -18.98 14.23
N GLY A 443 19.90 -18.61 13.30
CA GLY A 443 20.12 -19.30 12.03
C GLY A 443 18.90 -19.29 11.11
N ILE A 444 18.84 -20.24 10.17
CA ILE A 444 17.70 -20.41 9.27
C ILE A 444 16.49 -20.96 10.06
N VAL A 445 15.43 -20.17 10.14
CA VAL A 445 14.16 -20.54 10.79
C VAL A 445 13.23 -21.18 9.77
N ASN A 446 12.79 -22.41 10.06
CA ASN A 446 11.75 -23.10 9.29
C ASN A 446 10.37 -22.68 9.83
N LEU A 447 9.56 -22.01 9.00
CA LEU A 447 8.20 -21.56 9.35
C LEU A 447 7.16 -22.13 8.38
N ASP A 448 6.08 -22.68 8.93
CA ASP A 448 4.92 -23.19 8.18
C ASP A 448 3.77 -22.18 8.30
N ILE A 449 3.58 -21.36 7.26
CA ILE A 449 2.56 -20.32 7.16
C ILE A 449 1.28 -20.98 6.62
N VAL A 450 0.34 -21.24 7.52
CA VAL A 450 -0.85 -22.07 7.30
C VAL A 450 -2.19 -21.34 7.45
N ASN A 451 -2.18 -20.13 8.01
CA ASN A 451 -3.33 -19.21 7.98
C ASN A 451 -2.83 -17.82 7.57
N ALA A 452 -3.57 -17.10 6.70
CA ALA A 452 -3.19 -15.74 6.29
C ALA A 452 -3.48 -14.69 7.35
N ASP A 453 -4.40 -14.99 8.25
CA ASP A 453 -4.94 -14.02 9.17
C ASP A 453 -4.17 -13.95 10.50
N SER A 454 -3.11 -14.75 10.63
CA SER A 454 -2.22 -14.74 11.78
C SER A 454 -0.92 -14.01 11.45
N THR A 455 -0.65 -12.91 12.16
CA THR A 455 0.70 -12.32 12.21
C THR A 455 1.67 -13.34 12.79
N TYR A 456 2.65 -13.76 12.01
CA TYR A 456 3.78 -14.56 12.48
C TYR A 456 4.89 -13.64 13.03
N THR A 457 5.76 -14.17 13.89
CA THR A 457 6.87 -13.41 14.49
C THR A 457 8.13 -14.25 14.53
N VAL A 458 9.20 -13.76 13.94
CA VAL A 458 10.54 -14.36 13.99
C VAL A 458 11.55 -13.28 14.38
N ASP A 459 12.28 -13.51 15.47
CA ASP A 459 13.20 -12.53 16.06
C ASP A 459 14.66 -12.91 15.81
N PHE A 460 15.49 -11.91 15.52
CA PHE A 460 16.92 -12.06 15.22
C PHE A 460 17.80 -11.24 16.17
N PRO A 461 18.36 -11.86 17.23
CA PRO A 461 19.34 -11.23 18.10
C PRO A 461 20.70 -11.18 17.39
N GLY A 462 21.07 -10.00 16.90
CA GLY A 462 22.36 -9.71 16.29
C GLY A 462 23.41 -9.32 17.31
N SER A 463 24.67 -9.71 17.05
CA SER A 463 25.82 -9.35 17.90
C SER A 463 26.85 -8.54 17.12
N ALA A 464 27.53 -7.62 17.81
CA ALA A 464 28.71 -6.93 17.31
C ALA A 464 29.95 -7.85 17.36
N ILE A 465 30.71 -7.91 16.27
CA ILE A 465 32.01 -8.62 16.20
C ILE A 465 33.12 -7.79 16.86
N GLU A 466 33.08 -6.47 16.67
CA GLU A 466 33.93 -5.45 17.30
C GLU A 466 33.04 -4.24 17.65
N PHE A 467 33.44 -3.38 18.60
CA PHE A 467 32.72 -2.17 18.98
C PHE A 467 33.38 -0.92 18.38
N CYS A 468 32.79 -0.33 17.35
CA CYS A 468 33.36 0.80 16.61
C CYS A 468 32.28 1.59 15.83
N PRO A 469 32.35 2.94 15.75
CA PRO A 469 31.51 3.71 14.83
C PRO A 469 31.91 3.46 13.38
N TYR A 470 30.91 3.30 12.50
CA TYR A 470 31.12 3.18 11.06
C TYR A 470 30.13 4.14 10.41
N LEU A 471 30.60 5.36 10.19
CA LEU A 471 29.81 6.43 9.59
C LEU A 471 29.77 6.25 8.08
N THR A 472 28.58 6.36 7.52
CA THR A 472 28.35 6.48 6.07
C THR A 472 27.77 7.84 5.77
N VAL A 473 28.18 8.43 4.64
CA VAL A 473 27.64 9.69 4.12
C VAL A 473 27.18 9.52 2.67
N ASP A 474 26.16 10.29 2.28
CA ASP A 474 25.80 10.46 0.88
C ASP A 474 25.34 11.90 0.63
N ILE A 475 25.87 12.54 -0.42
CA ILE A 475 25.41 13.84 -0.88
C ILE A 475 24.77 13.72 -2.26
N SER A 476 23.72 14.52 -2.52
CA SER A 476 23.07 14.57 -3.82
C SER A 476 22.26 15.84 -4.03
N ALA A 477 22.23 16.35 -5.26
CA ALA A 477 21.22 17.28 -5.75
C ALA A 477 20.43 16.67 -6.93
N PRO A 478 19.13 16.94 -7.08
CA PRO A 478 18.37 16.44 -8.23
C PRO A 478 18.94 16.96 -9.55
N PHE A 479 19.04 18.28 -9.68
CA PHE A 479 19.58 18.97 -10.86
C PHE A 479 20.19 20.30 -10.44
N LEU A 480 21.27 20.72 -11.11
CA LEU A 480 21.88 22.02 -10.88
C LEU A 480 21.38 23.06 -11.89
N ARG A 481 20.86 24.18 -11.38
CA ARG A 481 20.22 25.24 -12.15
C ARG A 481 20.82 26.59 -11.81
N ARG A 482 21.71 27.08 -12.69
CA ARG A 482 22.26 28.44 -12.62
C ARG A 482 21.18 29.52 -12.56
N CYS A 483 21.44 30.60 -11.84
CA CYS A 483 20.48 31.69 -11.54
C CYS A 483 19.25 31.29 -10.70
N PHE A 484 19.19 30.07 -10.18
CA PHE A 484 18.10 29.61 -9.30
C PHE A 484 18.65 29.13 -7.95
N ASP A 485 17.74 28.99 -6.99
CA ASP A 485 18.01 28.36 -5.71
C ASP A 485 17.92 26.84 -5.90
N ASN A 486 18.91 26.12 -5.36
CA ASN A 486 19.10 24.67 -5.48
C ASN A 486 19.27 24.07 -4.08
N VAL A 487 18.92 22.81 -3.90
CA VAL A 487 19.08 22.12 -2.60
C VAL A 487 19.97 20.90 -2.80
N TYR A 488 21.08 20.89 -2.06
CA TYR A 488 21.85 19.67 -1.81
C TYR A 488 21.28 18.99 -0.57
N TYR A 489 21.13 17.68 -0.66
CA TYR A 489 20.64 16.82 0.42
C TYR A 489 21.81 15.95 0.85
N LEU A 490 22.29 16.18 2.06
CA LEU A 490 23.19 15.28 2.75
C LEU A 490 22.37 14.25 3.53
N HIS A 491 22.68 12.97 3.38
CA HIS A 491 22.28 11.90 4.27
C HIS A 491 23.52 11.37 5.00
N TYR A 492 23.35 10.93 6.25
CA TYR A 492 24.40 10.24 6.99
C TYR A 492 23.80 9.22 7.96
N CYS A 493 24.55 8.15 8.25
CA CYS A 493 24.19 7.10 9.20
C CYS A 493 25.41 6.66 10.01
N ASN A 494 25.18 6.13 11.23
CA ASN A 494 26.15 5.27 11.90
C ASN A 494 25.66 3.81 11.81
N GLU A 495 26.14 3.10 10.79
CA GLU A 495 25.88 1.68 10.56
C GLU A 495 26.80 0.77 11.42
N GLY A 496 27.68 1.37 12.22
CA GLY A 496 28.61 0.68 13.11
C GLY A 496 27.97 0.12 14.38
N THR A 497 28.83 -0.27 15.30
CA THR A 497 28.53 -1.02 16.53
C THR A 497 28.84 -0.22 17.81
N ALA A 498 29.31 1.02 17.69
CA ALA A 498 29.47 1.97 18.79
C ALA A 498 29.11 3.40 18.36
N THR A 499 28.71 4.24 19.32
CA THR A 499 28.44 5.67 19.11
C THR A 499 29.65 6.42 18.56
N ALA A 500 29.44 7.25 17.54
CA ALA A 500 30.42 8.25 17.12
C ALA A 500 30.29 9.49 18.02
N GLU A 501 31.32 9.80 18.82
CA GLU A 501 31.34 10.98 19.69
C GLU A 501 31.83 12.24 18.95
N ASN A 502 31.09 13.36 19.07
CA ASN A 502 31.45 14.66 18.49
C ASN A 502 31.66 14.64 16.95
N ALA A 503 30.85 13.85 16.24
CA ALA A 503 30.85 13.78 14.79
C ALA A 503 30.53 15.14 14.14
N PHE A 504 31.12 15.36 12.97
CA PHE A 504 30.91 16.53 12.12
C PHE A 504 31.10 16.14 10.65
N VAL A 505 30.63 16.98 9.73
CA VAL A 505 30.84 16.81 8.29
C VAL A 505 31.43 18.08 7.71
N GLU A 506 32.45 17.95 6.87
CA GLU A 506 32.99 19.03 6.06
C GLU A 506 32.50 18.87 4.62
N ILE A 507 31.96 19.94 4.03
CA ILE A 507 31.42 19.92 2.67
C ILE A 507 32.11 21.00 1.83
N THR A 508 32.82 20.58 0.79
CA THR A 508 33.53 21.45 -0.16
C THR A 508 32.72 21.59 -1.44
N PHE A 509 32.40 22.83 -1.82
CA PHE A 509 31.63 23.15 -3.02
C PHE A 509 32.49 23.79 -4.12
N ASP A 510 32.10 23.60 -5.39
CA ASP A 510 32.66 24.39 -6.49
C ASP A 510 32.50 25.91 -6.27
N SER A 511 33.47 26.69 -6.75
CA SER A 511 33.50 28.16 -6.71
C SER A 511 32.27 28.90 -7.24
N LEU A 512 31.44 28.26 -8.06
CA LEU A 512 30.20 28.79 -8.64
C LEU A 512 28.95 28.41 -7.84
N ILE A 513 29.08 27.60 -6.79
CA ILE A 513 28.02 27.27 -5.83
C ILE A 513 28.26 28.10 -4.55
N SER A 514 27.24 28.78 -4.05
CA SER A 514 27.29 29.49 -2.77
C SER A 514 26.21 29.00 -1.82
N VAL A 515 26.57 28.69 -0.56
CA VAL A 515 25.62 28.27 0.48
C VAL A 515 24.93 29.49 1.09
N ASP A 516 23.60 29.54 1.02
CA ASP A 516 22.78 30.59 1.63
C ASP A 516 22.38 30.23 3.07
N SER A 517 22.00 28.97 3.31
CA SER A 517 21.61 28.44 4.61
C SER A 517 21.55 26.91 4.61
N ALA A 518 21.44 26.29 5.78
CA ALA A 518 21.21 24.85 5.91
C ALA A 518 20.30 24.53 7.11
N SER A 519 19.78 23.31 7.19
CA SER A 519 18.99 22.84 8.35
C SER A 519 19.82 22.69 9.64
N VAL A 520 21.13 22.46 9.50
CA VAL A 520 22.12 22.47 10.59
C VAL A 520 22.93 23.78 10.50
N ALA A 521 23.36 24.31 11.65
CA ALA A 521 24.15 25.53 11.68
C ALA A 521 25.60 25.26 11.22
N ILE A 522 26.09 26.05 10.28
CA ILE A 522 27.50 26.08 9.86
C ILE A 522 28.36 26.46 11.09
N SER A 523 29.27 25.58 11.50
CA SER A 523 30.13 25.80 12.67
C SER A 523 31.45 26.49 12.28
N ALA A 524 31.99 26.17 11.10
CA ALA A 524 33.12 26.86 10.50
C ALA A 524 33.00 26.95 8.97
N GLN A 525 33.76 27.85 8.36
CA GLN A 525 33.91 27.97 6.90
C GLN A 525 35.37 28.33 6.57
N ASN A 526 35.96 27.63 5.61
CA ASN A 526 37.29 27.90 5.08
C ASN A 526 37.25 27.90 3.55
N GLY A 527 37.18 29.09 2.93
CA GLY A 527 36.95 29.19 1.49
C GLY A 527 35.57 28.66 1.12
N ASN A 528 35.53 27.60 0.30
CA ASN A 528 34.30 26.93 -0.11
C ASN A 528 33.98 25.68 0.72
N THR A 529 34.83 25.34 1.70
CA THR A 529 34.58 24.23 2.64
C THR A 529 33.78 24.75 3.82
N TYR A 530 32.69 24.06 4.15
CA TYR A 530 31.76 24.39 5.23
C TYR A 530 31.68 23.21 6.21
N THR A 531 31.93 23.47 7.49
CA THR A 531 31.85 22.48 8.57
C THR A 531 30.47 22.53 9.22
N PHE A 532 29.87 21.38 9.48
CA PHE A 532 28.59 21.23 10.18
C PHE A 532 28.74 20.25 11.35
N ASP A 533 28.54 20.73 12.57
CA ASP A 533 28.62 19.89 13.78
C ASP A 533 27.37 19.00 13.89
N LEU A 534 27.53 17.68 13.84
CA LEU A 534 26.43 16.71 13.92
C LEU A 534 26.19 16.23 15.36
N GLY A 535 27.22 16.28 16.22
CA GLY A 535 27.14 15.91 17.63
C GLY A 535 27.44 14.43 17.85
N ASN A 536 26.78 13.79 18.81
CA ASN A 536 26.90 12.33 18.96
C ASN A 536 25.93 11.64 18.01
N ILE A 537 26.41 10.61 17.30
CA ILE A 537 25.61 9.76 16.42
C ILE A 537 25.66 8.34 17.00
N ASP A 538 24.59 7.96 17.70
CA ASP A 538 24.46 6.63 18.31
C ASP A 538 24.33 5.54 17.24
N VAL A 539 24.46 4.27 17.64
CA VAL A 539 24.34 3.11 16.75
C VAL A 539 22.96 3.08 16.08
N ASN A 540 22.93 2.88 14.75
CA ASN A 540 21.75 2.99 13.87
C ASN A 540 21.12 4.38 13.79
N GLN A 541 21.71 5.43 14.38
CA GLN A 541 21.22 6.79 14.21
C GLN A 541 21.61 7.32 12.82
N CYS A 542 20.61 7.72 12.05
CA CYS A 542 20.79 8.44 10.79
C CYS A 542 20.25 9.87 10.89
N GLY A 543 20.69 10.74 9.99
CA GLY A 543 20.20 12.11 9.87
C GLY A 543 20.27 12.64 8.44
N THR A 544 19.80 13.88 8.27
CA THR A 544 19.86 14.60 7.00
C THR A 544 20.17 16.08 7.21
N VAL A 545 20.93 16.66 6.29
CA VAL A 545 21.18 18.11 6.22
C VAL A 545 20.74 18.63 4.87
N ASN A 546 19.72 19.49 4.86
CA ASN A 546 19.26 20.17 3.65
C ASN A 546 20.02 21.48 3.53
N ILE A 547 20.78 21.64 2.45
CA ILE A 547 21.72 22.73 2.23
C ILE A 547 21.19 23.56 1.05
N TYR A 548 20.71 24.76 1.35
CA TYR A 548 20.15 25.69 0.37
C TYR A 548 21.29 26.50 -0.24
N THR A 549 21.40 26.44 -1.57
CA THR A 549 22.51 27.00 -2.35
C THR A 549 22.00 27.82 -3.52
N ASN A 550 22.70 28.88 -3.88
CA ASN A 550 22.50 29.59 -5.13
C ASN A 550 23.66 29.27 -6.10
N ILE A 551 23.33 28.93 -7.34
CA ILE A 551 24.32 28.60 -8.38
C ILE A 551 24.49 29.80 -9.29
N SER A 552 25.73 30.28 -9.41
CA SER A 552 26.08 31.50 -10.13
C SER A 552 25.54 31.52 -11.55
N CYS A 553 24.97 32.66 -11.94
CA CYS A 553 24.58 32.93 -13.33
C CYS A 553 25.74 32.86 -14.34
N ASP A 554 26.99 32.92 -13.87
CA ASP A 554 28.18 32.82 -14.69
C ASP A 554 28.54 31.36 -15.05
N ALA A 555 27.92 30.36 -14.42
CA ALA A 555 28.08 28.94 -14.80
C ALA A 555 27.53 28.67 -16.21
N GLU A 556 28.17 27.81 -16.98
CA GLU A 556 27.74 27.46 -18.34
C GLU A 556 26.76 26.28 -18.36
N SER A 557 25.91 26.19 -19.40
CA SER A 557 25.02 25.03 -19.55
C SER A 557 25.83 23.85 -20.08
N GLY A 558 25.76 22.70 -19.42
CA GLY A 558 26.65 21.57 -19.69
C GLY A 558 27.95 21.59 -18.88
N GLN A 559 28.18 22.61 -18.04
CA GLN A 559 29.27 22.59 -17.06
C GLN A 559 28.91 21.66 -15.90
N THR A 560 29.78 20.72 -15.54
CA THR A 560 29.66 20.00 -14.27
C THR A 560 30.09 20.90 -13.12
N LEU A 561 29.33 20.90 -12.02
CA LEU A 561 29.74 21.41 -10.72
C LEU A 561 29.59 20.28 -9.70
N CYS A 562 30.44 20.25 -8.68
CA CYS A 562 30.46 19.18 -7.69
C CYS A 562 30.32 19.70 -6.25
N ALA A 563 29.84 18.83 -5.38
CA ALA A 563 29.96 18.96 -3.93
C ALA A 563 30.56 17.67 -3.37
N GLU A 564 31.61 17.81 -2.55
CA GLU A 564 32.30 16.75 -1.82
C GLU A 564 31.93 16.86 -0.35
N ALA A 565 31.51 15.77 0.28
CA ALA A 565 31.20 15.70 1.71
C ALA A 565 32.03 14.61 2.39
N HIS A 566 32.75 14.97 3.46
CA HIS A 566 33.55 14.06 4.27
C HIS A 566 33.06 14.10 5.73
N ILE A 567 32.59 12.96 6.25
CA ILE A 567 32.08 12.82 7.62
C ILE A 567 33.13 12.24 8.58
N PHE A 568 33.22 12.83 9.77
CA PHE A 568 34.16 12.47 10.83
C PHE A 568 33.43 12.02 12.10
N PRO A 569 34.01 11.14 12.94
CA PRO A 569 35.30 10.48 12.77
C PRO A 569 35.31 9.44 11.64
N ASP A 570 36.32 9.58 10.80
CA ASP A 570 36.82 8.70 9.72
C ASP A 570 37.72 7.57 10.25
N SER A 571 37.83 7.43 11.59
CA SER A 571 38.73 6.49 12.25
C SER A 571 38.27 5.04 12.04
N LEU A 572 38.87 4.38 11.05
CA LEU A 572 38.51 3.04 10.59
C LEU A 572 38.57 1.94 11.66
N CYS A 573 37.54 1.08 11.66
CA CYS A 573 37.39 -0.02 12.61
C CYS A 573 38.50 -1.08 12.51
N ALA A 574 39.06 -1.48 13.65
CA ALA A 574 40.37 -2.11 13.75
C ALA A 574 40.41 -3.64 13.53
N ALA A 575 39.41 -4.20 12.85
CA ALA A 575 39.54 -5.40 12.02
C ALA A 575 39.91 -5.08 10.55
N GLY A 576 40.43 -3.88 10.27
CA GLY A 576 41.29 -3.65 9.11
C GLY A 576 42.27 -4.82 8.97
N ASN A 577 42.26 -5.49 7.83
CA ASN A 577 43.10 -6.65 7.54
C ASN A 577 44.54 -6.30 7.97
N ALA A 578 45.09 -7.10 8.91
CA ALA A 578 46.16 -6.71 9.86
C ALA A 578 47.56 -6.44 9.25
N ASN A 579 47.57 -6.08 7.98
CA ASN A 579 48.68 -5.70 7.11
C ASN A 579 48.43 -4.33 6.45
N TRP A 580 47.32 -3.63 6.74
CA TRP A 580 47.15 -2.20 6.43
C TRP A 580 48.08 -1.36 7.31
N SER A 581 48.53 -0.19 6.81
CA SER A 581 49.50 0.66 7.51
C SER A 581 48.91 1.79 8.33
N GLY A 582 47.66 2.19 8.10
CA GLY A 582 47.13 3.48 8.57
C GLY A 582 47.38 4.66 7.62
N ALA A 583 47.96 4.40 6.44
CA ALA A 583 48.05 5.36 5.35
C ALA A 583 46.75 5.38 4.53
N SER A 584 46.34 6.56 4.10
CA SER A 584 45.17 6.82 3.25
C SER A 584 45.55 7.85 2.19
N VAL A 585 45.21 7.59 0.94
CA VAL A 585 45.61 8.39 -0.22
C VAL A 585 44.47 9.33 -0.63
N GLN A 586 44.79 10.59 -0.94
CA GLN A 586 43.92 11.51 -1.66
C GLN A 586 44.59 11.96 -2.96
N VAL A 587 43.78 12.38 -3.95
CA VAL A 587 44.27 12.96 -5.20
C VAL A 587 43.57 14.27 -5.52
N THR A 588 44.29 15.24 -6.05
CA THR A 588 43.74 16.53 -6.51
C THR A 588 44.37 16.95 -7.84
N GLY A 589 43.79 17.94 -8.53
CA GLY A 589 44.28 18.36 -9.85
C GLY A 589 43.93 19.79 -10.22
N ASN A 590 44.79 20.43 -11.02
CA ASN A 590 44.68 21.84 -11.43
C ASN A 590 45.43 22.12 -12.75
N CYS A 591 44.97 23.06 -13.58
CA CYS A 591 45.76 23.56 -14.72
C CYS A 591 46.64 24.74 -14.27
N THR A 592 47.97 24.67 -14.39
CA THR A 592 48.87 25.80 -14.04
C THR A 592 49.94 26.06 -15.10
N GLY A 593 50.29 27.33 -15.34
CA GLY A 593 51.41 27.71 -16.23
C GLY A 593 51.25 27.49 -17.74
N GLY A 594 50.35 26.60 -18.16
CA GLY A 594 50.33 25.99 -19.50
C GLY A 594 50.45 24.46 -19.46
N ASP A 595 50.43 23.88 -18.27
CA ASP A 595 50.57 22.47 -17.95
C ASP A 595 49.41 22.02 -17.03
N VAL A 596 49.22 20.71 -16.94
CA VAL A 596 48.25 20.01 -16.09
C VAL A 596 49.03 19.48 -14.89
N VAL A 597 48.57 19.73 -13.67
CA VAL A 597 49.26 19.28 -12.45
C VAL A 597 48.28 18.46 -11.63
N PHE A 598 48.62 17.20 -11.38
CA PHE A 598 47.95 16.37 -10.38
C PHE A 598 48.83 16.26 -9.14
N THR A 599 48.23 16.23 -7.96
CA THR A 599 48.92 16.02 -6.68
C THR A 599 48.33 14.80 -5.99
N ILE A 600 49.17 13.87 -5.55
CA ILE A 600 48.79 12.72 -4.73
C ILE A 600 49.35 12.91 -3.33
N GLU A 601 48.55 12.77 -2.28
CA GLU A 601 48.93 13.03 -0.89
C GLU A 601 48.56 11.83 0.02
N ASN A 602 49.43 11.49 0.99
CA ASN A 602 49.07 10.57 2.07
C ASN A 602 48.49 11.38 3.24
N ILE A 603 47.17 11.43 3.30
CA ILE A 603 46.40 12.11 4.36
C ILE A 603 46.25 11.27 5.64
N GLY A 604 46.70 10.01 5.63
CA GLY A 604 46.64 9.12 6.80
C GLY A 604 47.67 9.44 7.89
N ASP A 605 47.37 9.05 9.13
CA ASP A 605 48.19 9.27 10.34
C ASP A 605 49.54 8.53 10.34
N GLU A 606 49.74 7.55 9.45
CA GLU A 606 50.93 6.68 9.40
C GLU A 606 51.51 6.57 7.97
N ASP A 607 52.79 6.20 7.88
CA ASP A 607 53.53 6.13 6.63
C ASP A 607 53.05 4.99 5.70
N MET A 608 53.18 5.18 4.38
CA MET A 608 52.96 4.09 3.42
C MET A 608 54.03 2.99 3.60
N LEU A 609 53.63 1.78 4.03
CA LEU A 609 54.58 0.66 4.23
C LEU A 609 54.99 -0.07 2.94
N VAL A 610 54.25 0.13 1.85
CA VAL A 610 54.53 -0.37 0.51
C VAL A 610 54.16 0.70 -0.53
N PRO A 611 54.89 0.83 -1.66
CA PRO A 611 54.54 1.80 -2.69
C PRO A 611 53.21 1.42 -3.34
N SER A 612 52.34 2.41 -3.53
CA SER A 612 51.14 2.26 -4.36
C SER A 612 51.41 2.79 -5.79
N THR A 613 50.45 2.65 -6.69
CA THR A 613 50.53 3.09 -8.08
C THR A 613 49.36 3.99 -8.44
N TYR A 614 49.62 4.98 -9.30
CA TYR A 614 48.58 5.69 -10.02
C TYR A 614 48.63 5.40 -11.54
N ILE A 615 47.55 5.77 -12.22
CA ILE A 615 47.48 5.83 -13.69
C ILE A 615 47.00 7.21 -14.13
N ILE A 616 47.39 7.63 -15.34
CA ILE A 616 46.87 8.84 -15.99
C ILE A 616 46.23 8.50 -17.33
N ILE A 617 45.07 9.10 -17.58
CA ILE A 617 44.24 9.02 -18.78
C ILE A 617 44.23 10.39 -19.46
N GLU A 618 44.20 10.43 -20.80
CA GLU A 618 43.99 11.62 -21.66
C GLU A 618 42.99 11.21 -22.76
N ASP A 619 41.85 11.90 -22.87
CA ASP A 619 40.76 11.57 -23.83
C ASP A 619 40.45 10.06 -23.88
N GLU A 620 40.14 9.48 -22.71
CA GLU A 620 39.88 8.04 -22.48
C GLU A 620 41.10 7.09 -22.64
N VAL A 621 42.24 7.57 -23.15
CA VAL A 621 43.47 6.79 -23.38
C VAL A 621 44.42 6.86 -22.17
N VAL A 622 44.75 5.72 -21.57
CA VAL A 622 45.78 5.64 -20.51
C VAL A 622 47.17 6.01 -21.08
N LEU A 623 47.68 7.19 -20.72
CA LEU A 623 48.99 7.69 -21.14
C LEU A 623 50.15 7.06 -20.37
N MET A 624 50.01 6.98 -19.04
CA MET A 624 51.10 6.61 -18.13
C MET A 624 50.62 5.72 -16.99
N ALA A 625 51.44 4.70 -16.70
CA ALA A 625 51.27 3.73 -15.62
C ALA A 625 52.58 2.91 -15.47
N ASP A 626 53.76 3.54 -15.25
CA ASP A 626 55.05 2.80 -15.41
C ASP A 626 56.37 3.46 -14.87
N PRO A 627 56.87 3.13 -13.66
CA PRO A 627 56.21 3.41 -12.39
C PRO A 627 56.40 4.88 -12.02
N GLU A 628 55.30 5.59 -11.83
CA GLU A 628 55.34 6.59 -10.79
C GLU A 628 54.58 5.99 -9.60
N THR A 629 55.27 5.03 -8.98
CA THR A 629 54.89 4.46 -7.70
C THR A 629 55.18 5.51 -6.65
N PHE A 630 54.15 5.95 -5.95
CA PHE A 630 54.30 6.84 -4.82
C PHE A 630 54.45 6.01 -3.53
N LEU A 631 55.34 6.48 -2.67
CA LEU A 631 55.57 5.99 -1.32
C LEU A 631 55.79 7.25 -0.51
N LEU A 632 54.78 7.62 0.27
CA LEU A 632 54.68 8.91 0.95
C LEU A 632 54.69 8.65 2.45
N ASP A 633 55.55 9.37 3.17
CA ASP A 633 55.43 9.48 4.63
C ASP A 633 54.09 10.19 4.98
N SER A 634 53.63 10.14 6.23
CA SER A 634 52.38 10.84 6.63
C SER A 634 52.47 12.35 6.37
N GLY A 635 51.52 12.90 5.61
CA GLY A 635 51.51 14.30 5.17
C GLY A 635 52.54 14.66 4.10
N GLU A 636 53.09 13.68 3.37
CA GLU A 636 53.89 13.89 2.16
C GLU A 636 53.01 13.79 0.90
N SER A 637 53.35 14.56 -0.13
CA SER A 637 52.67 14.54 -1.44
C SER A 637 53.64 14.58 -2.63
N VAL A 638 53.14 14.18 -3.80
CA VAL A 638 53.87 14.18 -5.07
C VAL A 638 53.06 14.85 -6.18
N ASP A 639 53.69 15.84 -6.84
CA ASP A 639 53.14 16.56 -8.00
C ASP A 639 53.55 15.90 -9.32
N ILE A 640 52.63 15.90 -10.29
CA ILE A 640 52.77 15.20 -11.57
C ILE A 640 52.33 16.15 -12.70
N GLU A 641 53.30 16.62 -13.49
CA GLU A 641 53.11 17.67 -14.52
C GLU A 641 52.97 17.08 -15.95
N LEU A 642 51.94 17.48 -16.70
CA LEU A 642 51.67 17.10 -18.10
C LEU A 642 51.51 18.36 -18.98
N VAL A 643 51.83 18.29 -20.28
CA VAL A 643 51.67 19.47 -21.16
C VAL A 643 50.21 19.67 -21.56
N ALA A 644 49.63 20.83 -21.24
CA ALA A 644 48.21 21.11 -21.45
C ALA A 644 47.86 21.26 -22.94
N ASN A 645 47.25 20.23 -23.53
CA ASN A 645 47.00 20.11 -24.97
C ASN A 645 45.55 20.46 -25.41
N GLY A 646 44.62 20.65 -24.48
CA GLY A 646 43.17 20.81 -24.73
C GLY A 646 42.33 19.52 -24.72
N SER A 647 42.85 18.43 -24.15
CA SER A 647 42.20 17.14 -23.86
C SER A 647 41.73 17.05 -22.41
N THR A 648 40.85 16.09 -22.11
CA THR A 648 40.42 15.75 -20.75
C THR A 648 41.37 14.73 -20.13
N TYR A 649 41.99 15.11 -19.01
CA TYR A 649 42.86 14.22 -18.25
C TYR A 649 42.12 13.61 -17.06
N VAL A 650 42.52 12.40 -16.64
CA VAL A 650 42.07 11.80 -15.36
C VAL A 650 43.27 11.14 -14.70
N LEU A 651 43.53 11.44 -13.43
CA LEU A 651 44.41 10.63 -12.59
C LEU A 651 43.57 9.72 -11.70
N GLN A 652 44.01 8.48 -11.51
CA GLN A 652 43.45 7.55 -10.53
C GLN A 652 44.60 6.90 -9.74
N ALA A 653 44.59 7.03 -8.41
CA ALA A 653 45.57 6.41 -7.52
C ALA A 653 44.91 5.29 -6.72
N MET A 654 45.56 4.14 -6.61
CA MET A 654 45.05 3.06 -5.73
C MET A 654 45.32 3.40 -4.27
N GLN A 655 44.35 3.14 -3.38
CA GLN A 655 44.63 3.07 -1.95
C GLN A 655 45.73 2.05 -1.64
N VAL A 656 46.38 2.19 -0.48
CA VAL A 656 47.40 1.23 -0.04
C VAL A 656 46.81 -0.18 0.15
N ALA A 657 47.66 -1.20 -0.02
CA ALA A 657 47.23 -2.58 0.14
C ALA A 657 46.57 -2.82 1.51
N ASN A 658 45.42 -3.49 1.48
CA ASN A 658 44.58 -3.81 2.65
C ASN A 658 43.82 -2.61 3.27
N HIS A 659 43.86 -1.42 2.66
CA HIS A 659 42.99 -0.30 3.04
C HIS A 659 41.50 -0.72 3.02
N PRO A 660 40.73 -0.44 4.08
CA PRO A 660 39.39 -1.02 4.27
C PRO A 660 38.29 -0.41 3.38
N GLY A 661 38.47 0.81 2.85
CA GLY A 661 37.56 1.38 1.85
C GLY A 661 37.74 0.77 0.45
N LEU A 662 38.86 0.06 0.20
CA LEU A 662 39.19 -0.58 -1.09
C LEU A 662 39.15 0.38 -2.31
N SER A 663 39.21 1.69 -2.07
CA SER A 663 38.93 2.72 -3.08
C SER A 663 40.10 3.01 -4.02
N MET A 664 39.80 3.70 -5.11
CA MET A 664 40.81 4.21 -6.05
C MET A 664 40.58 5.71 -6.30
N PRO A 665 40.96 6.58 -5.34
CA PRO A 665 40.87 8.04 -5.45
C PRO A 665 41.18 8.56 -6.84
N SER A 666 40.23 9.29 -7.41
CA SER A 666 40.28 9.77 -8.79
C SER A 666 40.05 11.27 -8.89
N VAL A 667 40.59 11.89 -9.95
CA VAL A 667 40.37 13.30 -10.26
C VAL A 667 40.50 13.55 -11.76
N ALA A 668 39.46 14.09 -12.38
CA ALA A 668 39.46 14.54 -13.76
C ALA A 668 39.82 16.04 -13.91
N LEU A 669 40.30 16.43 -15.09
CA LEU A 669 40.62 17.80 -15.50
C LEU A 669 40.27 17.97 -16.99
N GLU A 670 39.09 18.54 -17.29
CA GLU A 670 38.66 18.73 -18.68
C GLU A 670 39.44 19.85 -19.39
N GLY A 671 39.96 19.50 -20.58
CA GLY A 671 40.35 20.44 -21.61
C GLY A 671 41.50 21.40 -21.27
N CYS A 672 42.34 21.15 -20.25
CA CYS A 672 43.46 22.06 -19.94
C CYS A 672 44.29 22.36 -21.21
N GLY A 673 44.37 23.62 -21.65
CA GLY A 673 45.18 24.05 -22.80
C GLY A 673 44.37 24.51 -24.03
N THR A 674 44.95 24.36 -25.23
CA THR A 674 44.27 24.70 -26.51
C THR A 674 44.53 23.62 -27.56
N ASN A 675 43.47 22.91 -27.96
CA ASN A 675 43.58 21.81 -28.93
C ASN A 675 43.81 22.30 -30.38
N ALA A 676 44.13 21.35 -31.26
CA ALA A 676 44.54 21.60 -32.64
C ALA A 676 43.52 22.37 -33.51
N ASN A 677 42.25 22.42 -33.09
CA ASN A 677 41.19 23.18 -33.77
C ASN A 677 41.10 24.65 -33.32
N GLY A 678 41.86 25.05 -32.30
CA GLY A 678 41.82 26.40 -31.73
C GLY A 678 40.56 26.67 -30.91
N THR A 679 39.84 25.63 -30.49
CA THR A 679 38.71 25.73 -29.56
C THR A 679 39.23 26.17 -28.20
N PHE A 680 38.52 27.10 -27.57
CA PHE A 680 38.90 27.68 -26.29
C PHE A 680 38.42 26.78 -25.16
N SER A 681 39.34 26.19 -24.39
CA SER A 681 39.01 25.76 -23.03
C SER A 681 39.06 26.97 -22.10
N THR A 682 38.07 27.06 -21.22
CA THR A 682 38.00 28.05 -20.14
C THR A 682 38.97 27.76 -19.01
N GLY A 683 39.53 26.55 -18.93
CA GLY A 683 40.21 26.07 -17.73
C GLY A 683 39.25 25.77 -16.59
N PHE A 684 37.97 25.48 -16.87
CA PHE A 684 37.07 24.90 -15.88
C PHE A 684 37.52 23.47 -15.58
N VAL A 685 38.30 23.37 -14.51
CA VAL A 685 38.72 22.14 -13.84
C VAL A 685 37.48 21.46 -13.25
N THR A 686 36.76 20.72 -14.10
CA THR A 686 35.74 19.77 -13.65
C THR A 686 36.45 18.59 -12.99
N GLN A 687 36.78 18.75 -11.72
CA GLN A 687 37.16 17.63 -10.86
C GLN A 687 35.95 16.71 -10.81
N PHE A 688 35.98 15.63 -11.60
CA PHE A 688 35.23 14.43 -11.31
C PHE A 688 36.16 13.51 -10.50
N PRO A 689 36.04 13.49 -9.17
CA PRO A 689 36.18 12.25 -8.44
C PRO A 689 35.02 11.35 -8.84
N GLU A 690 35.29 10.35 -9.67
CA GLU A 690 34.45 9.15 -9.66
C GLU A 690 34.84 8.36 -8.41
N ASP A 691 34.07 8.61 -7.33
CA ASP A 691 33.83 7.72 -6.20
C ASP A 691 35.11 7.10 -5.57
N ASP A 692 35.77 7.86 -4.69
CA ASP A 692 36.62 7.25 -3.68
C ASP A 692 35.72 6.54 -2.66
N ALA A 693 35.45 5.26 -2.91
CA ALA A 693 34.57 4.36 -2.16
C ALA A 693 34.93 4.10 -0.66
N ASP A 694 35.61 5.03 -0.01
CA ASP A 694 35.70 5.10 1.45
C ASP A 694 34.34 5.59 2.01
N PRO A 695 33.66 4.84 2.90
CA PRO A 695 32.32 5.17 3.41
C PRO A 695 32.17 6.58 4.01
N PHE A 696 33.28 7.21 4.42
CA PHE A 696 33.27 8.55 5.00
C PHE A 696 33.18 9.68 3.98
N VAL A 697 33.35 9.40 2.69
CA VAL A 697 33.32 10.41 1.62
C VAL A 697 32.15 10.14 0.67
N SER A 698 31.55 11.22 0.15
CA SER A 698 30.57 11.16 -0.95
C SER A 698 30.65 12.41 -1.79
N ILE A 699 30.63 12.23 -3.12
CA ILE A 699 30.87 13.29 -4.09
C ILE A 699 29.78 13.26 -5.15
N ASP A 700 29.02 14.35 -5.27
CA ASP A 700 27.95 14.49 -6.27
C ASP A 700 28.31 15.56 -7.30
N CYS A 701 28.78 15.08 -8.45
CA CYS A 701 29.10 15.87 -9.62
C CYS A 701 27.93 15.87 -10.60
N GLN A 702 27.28 17.02 -10.77
CA GLN A 702 26.07 17.17 -11.59
C GLN A 702 26.24 18.23 -12.68
N GLU A 703 25.62 17.98 -13.83
CA GLU A 703 25.59 18.90 -14.97
C GLU A 703 24.65 20.08 -14.69
N VAL A 704 25.09 21.31 -14.99
CA VAL A 704 24.25 22.51 -14.97
C VAL A 704 23.29 22.48 -16.18
N VAL A 705 22.05 22.10 -15.93
CA VAL A 705 21.02 21.89 -16.95
C VAL A 705 20.19 23.15 -17.23
N ALA A 706 19.69 23.25 -18.46
CA ALA A 706 18.87 24.36 -18.95
C ALA A 706 17.45 23.93 -19.37
N SER A 707 16.84 22.99 -18.64
CA SER A 707 15.58 22.29 -18.93
C SER A 707 15.69 21.21 -20.01
N TRP A 708 16.21 20.03 -19.63
CA TRP A 708 16.10 18.77 -20.39
C TRP A 708 15.13 17.80 -19.69
N ASP A 709 14.83 16.65 -20.30
CA ASP A 709 13.97 15.61 -19.69
C ASP A 709 14.63 15.09 -18.39
N PRO A 710 13.97 15.24 -17.23
CA PRO A 710 14.55 14.95 -15.91
C PRO A 710 14.16 13.58 -15.34
N ASN A 711 13.37 12.78 -16.06
CA ASN A 711 12.94 11.46 -15.61
C ASN A 711 13.98 10.39 -16.04
N ASP A 712 15.23 10.56 -15.58
CA ASP A 712 16.36 9.70 -15.93
C ASP A 712 16.80 8.77 -14.79
N LYS A 713 17.55 7.74 -15.17
CA LYS A 713 18.24 6.84 -14.25
C LYS A 713 19.71 6.75 -14.63
N ARG A 714 20.59 6.92 -13.65
CA ARG A 714 22.03 6.76 -13.77
C ARG A 714 22.49 5.64 -12.86
N GLY A 715 23.62 5.03 -13.19
CA GLY A 715 24.24 3.99 -12.38
C GLY A 715 25.75 4.20 -12.38
N PHE A 716 26.34 4.34 -11.20
CA PHE A 716 27.75 4.65 -10.99
C PHE A 716 28.48 3.45 -10.35
N PRO A 717 29.74 3.16 -10.74
CA PRO A 717 30.50 3.83 -11.79
C PRO A 717 29.83 3.65 -13.16
N LYS A 718 30.02 4.62 -14.06
CA LYS A 718 29.37 4.62 -15.38
C LYS A 718 29.78 3.43 -16.26
N GLY A 719 30.89 2.77 -15.91
CA GLY A 719 31.50 1.70 -16.68
C GLY A 719 32.31 2.24 -17.86
N TYR A 720 33.41 1.56 -18.17
CA TYR A 720 34.36 2.01 -19.17
C TYR A 720 33.94 1.63 -20.61
N GLY A 721 34.02 2.61 -21.53
CA GLY A 721 33.80 2.47 -22.97
C GLY A 721 32.35 2.18 -23.40
N ASP A 722 32.11 2.08 -24.72
CA ASP A 722 30.77 1.84 -25.34
C ASP A 722 29.98 0.64 -24.77
N GLU A 723 30.67 -0.32 -24.15
CA GLU A 723 30.09 -1.52 -23.56
C GLU A 723 29.91 -1.43 -22.03
N HIS A 724 30.27 -0.30 -21.42
CA HIS A 724 30.08 0.04 -20.00
C HIS A 724 30.66 -1.02 -19.04
N PHE A 725 31.94 -1.36 -19.21
CA PHE A 725 32.56 -2.40 -18.39
C PHE A 725 32.83 -1.94 -16.93
N ILE A 726 32.44 -2.77 -15.96
CA ILE A 726 32.73 -2.59 -14.52
C ILE A 726 33.46 -3.81 -13.95
N GLU A 727 34.20 -3.61 -12.86
CA GLU A 727 34.96 -4.69 -12.20
C GLU A 727 34.03 -5.66 -11.46
N ARG A 728 34.46 -6.92 -11.27
CA ARG A 728 33.64 -7.92 -10.56
C ARG A 728 33.63 -7.63 -9.06
N GLY A 729 32.44 -7.51 -8.49
CA GLY A 729 32.23 -7.31 -7.05
C GLY A 729 32.26 -5.84 -6.63
N GLN A 730 32.24 -4.92 -7.59
CA GLN A 730 32.05 -3.49 -7.36
C GLN A 730 30.55 -3.19 -7.23
N ASP A 731 30.16 -2.41 -6.23
CA ASP A 731 28.77 -1.96 -6.06
C ASP A 731 28.35 -1.01 -7.19
N ILE A 732 27.05 -0.92 -7.44
CA ILE A 732 26.45 0.05 -8.35
C ILE A 732 25.55 1.00 -7.56
N GLU A 733 25.90 2.29 -7.53
CA GLU A 733 25.01 3.35 -7.07
C GLU A 733 24.02 3.71 -8.18
N TYR A 734 22.74 3.44 -7.98
CA TYR A 734 21.68 3.94 -8.85
C TYR A 734 21.14 5.28 -8.33
N HIS A 735 21.09 6.27 -9.20
CA HIS A 735 20.43 7.56 -8.98
C HIS A 735 19.24 7.65 -9.93
N VAL A 736 18.02 7.58 -9.40
CA VAL A 736 16.77 7.75 -10.15
C VAL A 736 16.21 9.14 -9.89
N ARG A 737 15.84 9.87 -10.94
CA ARG A 737 15.29 11.22 -10.86
C ARG A 737 13.92 11.30 -11.52
N PHE A 738 13.12 12.25 -11.08
CA PHE A 738 11.75 12.44 -11.54
C PHE A 738 11.30 13.90 -11.48
N GLN A 739 10.40 14.30 -12.38
CA GLN A 739 9.71 15.60 -12.33
C GLN A 739 8.22 15.41 -12.59
N ASN A 740 7.39 16.05 -11.76
CA ASN A 740 5.97 16.20 -12.08
C ASN A 740 5.80 17.19 -13.26
N THR A 741 5.63 16.62 -14.45
CA THR A 741 5.37 17.33 -15.71
C THR A 741 3.87 17.42 -16.05
N GLY A 742 3.00 17.08 -15.09
CA GLY A 742 1.53 17.11 -15.22
C GLY A 742 0.93 18.52 -15.17
N SER A 743 -0.35 18.59 -14.80
CA SER A 743 -1.11 19.84 -14.63
C SER A 743 -1.45 20.19 -13.19
N ASP A 744 -1.20 19.27 -12.26
CA ASP A 744 -1.69 19.30 -10.88
C ASP A 744 -0.62 18.75 -9.93
N THR A 745 -0.69 19.08 -8.64
CA THR A 745 0.23 18.59 -7.61
C THR A 745 0.08 17.08 -7.40
N ALA A 746 1.19 16.34 -7.47
CA ALA A 746 1.22 14.92 -7.13
C ALA A 746 1.30 14.73 -5.60
N PHE A 747 0.47 13.85 -5.06
CA PHE A 747 0.39 13.57 -3.62
C PHE A 747 1.27 12.38 -3.23
N THR A 748 1.39 11.39 -4.10
CA THR A 748 2.24 10.21 -3.92
C THR A 748 3.04 9.96 -5.20
N VAL A 749 4.34 9.69 -5.06
CA VAL A 749 5.19 9.21 -6.17
C VAL A 749 5.73 7.82 -5.81
N VAL A 750 5.67 6.87 -6.75
CA VAL A 750 6.20 5.51 -6.56
C VAL A 750 7.23 5.21 -7.65
N VAL A 751 8.45 4.85 -7.26
CA VAL A 751 9.51 4.43 -8.18
C VAL A 751 9.71 2.92 -8.03
N LYS A 752 9.43 2.15 -9.08
CA LYS A 752 9.67 0.69 -9.11
C LYS A 752 10.90 0.39 -9.96
N ASP A 753 11.88 -0.33 -9.40
CA ASP A 753 13.23 -0.50 -9.92
C ASP A 753 13.53 -1.98 -10.13
N GLY A 754 13.70 -2.41 -11.39
CA GLY A 754 13.85 -3.82 -11.75
C GLY A 754 15.28 -4.32 -11.60
N ILE A 755 15.64 -4.80 -10.40
CA ILE A 755 17.00 -5.23 -10.08
C ILE A 755 17.36 -6.50 -10.86
N SER A 756 18.44 -6.41 -11.66
CA SER A 756 18.96 -7.56 -12.40
C SER A 756 19.23 -8.76 -11.48
N SER A 757 18.91 -9.96 -11.98
CA SER A 757 19.20 -11.23 -11.30
C SER A 757 20.68 -11.46 -10.96
N ASP A 758 21.60 -10.68 -11.54
CA ASP A 758 23.03 -10.69 -11.25
C ASP A 758 23.45 -9.81 -10.04
N LEU A 759 22.57 -8.92 -9.56
CA LEU A 759 22.80 -8.07 -8.38
C LEU A 759 22.29 -8.75 -7.09
N ASP A 760 22.85 -8.39 -5.94
CA ASP A 760 22.54 -9.00 -4.64
C ASP A 760 21.76 -8.04 -3.73
N LEU A 761 20.44 -8.23 -3.64
CA LEU A 761 19.55 -7.43 -2.80
C LEU A 761 19.94 -7.40 -1.31
N THR A 762 20.69 -8.38 -0.81
CA THR A 762 21.18 -8.38 0.59
C THR A 762 22.25 -7.32 0.86
N THR A 763 22.81 -6.73 -0.20
CA THR A 763 23.80 -5.64 -0.15
C THR A 763 23.21 -4.26 -0.45
N PHE A 764 21.87 -4.15 -0.50
CA PHE A 764 21.20 -2.86 -0.69
C PHE A 764 21.56 -1.88 0.43
N ARG A 765 21.92 -0.64 0.06
CA ARG A 765 22.11 0.48 0.99
C ARG A 765 21.30 1.70 0.52
N PRO A 766 20.49 2.32 1.39
CA PRO A 766 19.78 3.55 1.06
C PRO A 766 20.78 4.71 0.89
N GLY A 767 20.56 5.56 -0.12
CA GLY A 767 21.30 6.80 -0.30
C GLY A 767 20.45 8.02 0.04
N ALA A 768 20.98 9.20 -0.29
CA ALA A 768 20.28 10.47 -0.20
C ALA A 768 19.00 10.47 -1.06
N SER A 769 18.02 11.26 -0.63
CA SER A 769 16.76 11.43 -1.34
C SER A 769 16.22 12.83 -1.13
N SER A 770 15.46 13.31 -2.11
CA SER A 770 14.81 14.62 -2.07
C SER A 770 13.74 14.76 -0.96
N HIS A 771 13.12 13.64 -0.58
CA HIS A 771 11.94 13.56 0.28
C HIS A 771 11.93 12.22 1.02
N PRO A 772 11.30 12.11 2.21
CA PRO A 772 11.14 10.84 2.92
C PRO A 772 10.41 9.79 2.06
N TYR A 773 10.82 8.53 2.21
CA TYR A 773 10.20 7.40 1.50
C TYR A 773 10.09 6.15 2.39
N ILE A 774 9.22 5.24 1.97
CA ILE A 774 9.24 3.82 2.35
C ILE A 774 9.83 3.05 1.17
N VAL A 775 10.71 2.08 1.41
CA VAL A 775 11.15 1.14 0.37
C VAL A 775 10.51 -0.22 0.62
N ASP A 776 10.14 -0.96 -0.42
CA ASP A 776 9.64 -2.35 -0.35
C ASP A 776 10.44 -3.23 -1.32
N PHE A 777 10.61 -4.52 -1.00
CA PHE A 777 11.39 -5.47 -1.81
C PHE A 777 10.48 -6.54 -2.40
N LEU A 778 9.98 -6.29 -3.60
CA LEU A 778 8.99 -7.09 -4.30
C LEU A 778 9.68 -8.12 -5.22
N GLY A 779 10.28 -9.15 -4.62
CA GLY A 779 11.02 -10.19 -5.35
C GLY A 779 12.34 -9.65 -5.91
N ASP A 780 12.39 -9.41 -7.22
CA ASP A 780 13.52 -8.76 -7.91
C ASP A 780 13.30 -7.24 -8.14
N THR A 781 12.21 -6.66 -7.62
CA THR A 781 11.89 -5.24 -7.81
C THR A 781 11.97 -4.46 -6.49
N LEU A 782 12.75 -3.38 -6.44
CA LEU A 782 12.67 -2.40 -5.34
C LEU A 782 11.54 -1.41 -5.62
N GLN A 783 10.77 -1.01 -4.61
CA GLN A 783 9.71 -0.02 -4.72
C GLN A 783 9.94 1.11 -3.72
N PHE A 784 10.21 2.33 -4.18
CA PHE A 784 10.34 3.52 -3.32
C PHE A 784 9.04 4.33 -3.38
N THR A 785 8.36 4.49 -2.25
CA THR A 785 7.08 5.18 -2.11
C THR A 785 7.28 6.49 -1.35
N PHE A 786 7.15 7.62 -2.07
CA PHE A 786 7.17 8.98 -1.56
C PHE A 786 5.75 9.46 -1.31
N ASP A 787 5.22 9.15 -0.13
CA ASP A 787 3.87 9.52 0.25
C ASP A 787 3.80 10.94 0.87
N HIS A 788 2.67 11.63 0.67
CA HIS A 788 2.45 13.03 1.03
C HIS A 788 3.54 14.00 0.50
N ILE A 789 4.16 13.70 -0.65
CA ILE A 789 5.27 14.47 -1.23
C ILE A 789 4.86 15.90 -1.66
N LEU A 790 3.59 16.10 -2.05
CA LEU A 790 3.03 17.40 -2.47
C LEU A 790 3.83 18.06 -3.61
N LEU A 791 4.30 17.27 -4.57
CA LEU A 791 5.21 17.68 -5.63
C LEU A 791 4.46 18.55 -6.68
N PRO A 792 4.70 19.87 -6.76
CA PRO A 792 3.96 20.77 -7.66
C PRO A 792 4.29 20.48 -9.14
N ASP A 793 3.43 20.92 -10.05
CA ASP A 793 3.69 20.79 -11.48
C ASP A 793 4.79 21.75 -11.95
N SER A 794 5.48 21.36 -13.02
CA SER A 794 6.60 22.10 -13.58
C SER A 794 6.26 23.48 -14.17
N ASN A 795 4.98 23.79 -14.40
CA ASN A 795 4.54 25.10 -14.92
C ASN A 795 4.26 26.10 -13.78
N THR A 796 3.86 25.65 -12.59
CA THR A 796 3.63 26.53 -11.43
C THR A 796 4.88 26.76 -10.58
N ASN A 797 5.67 25.72 -10.32
CA ASN A 797 6.96 25.85 -9.63
C ASN A 797 7.99 24.83 -10.15
N GLU A 798 8.59 25.15 -11.29
CA GLU A 798 9.55 24.30 -11.99
C GLU A 798 10.68 23.80 -11.09
N ALA A 799 11.28 24.65 -10.24
CA ALA A 799 12.38 24.25 -9.37
C ALA A 799 11.95 23.25 -8.27
N ALA A 800 10.73 23.36 -7.76
CA ALA A 800 10.20 22.45 -6.73
C ALA A 800 9.50 21.21 -7.29
N SER A 801 9.30 21.12 -8.62
CA SER A 801 8.63 19.98 -9.27
C SER A 801 9.49 18.72 -9.41
N HIS A 802 10.76 18.76 -8.97
CA HIS A 802 11.75 17.68 -9.09
C HIS A 802 11.89 16.88 -7.80
N GLY A 803 12.18 15.58 -7.95
CA GLY A 803 12.65 14.72 -6.89
C GLY A 803 13.66 13.68 -7.39
N PHE A 804 14.29 12.99 -6.45
CA PHE A 804 15.26 11.94 -6.71
C PHE A 804 15.38 10.97 -5.52
N VAL A 805 15.99 9.81 -5.81
CA VAL A 805 16.51 8.85 -4.83
C VAL A 805 17.83 8.24 -5.33
N LYS A 806 18.79 8.10 -4.42
CA LYS A 806 19.99 7.28 -4.57
C LYS A 806 19.86 5.98 -3.77
N PHE A 807 20.47 4.91 -4.26
CA PHE A 807 20.72 3.69 -3.50
C PHE A 807 21.91 2.93 -4.08
N ARG A 808 22.65 2.18 -3.25
CA ARG A 808 23.78 1.33 -3.68
C ARG A 808 23.38 -0.14 -3.59
N ILE A 809 23.87 -0.97 -4.52
CA ILE A 809 23.65 -2.42 -4.52
C ILE A 809 24.82 -3.16 -5.16
N GLY A 810 25.31 -4.19 -4.48
CA GLY A 810 26.42 -5.03 -4.88
C GLY A 810 26.10 -6.07 -5.94
N GLN A 811 27.15 -6.57 -6.58
CA GLN A 811 27.10 -7.70 -7.50
C GLN A 811 27.09 -9.03 -6.75
N LYS A 812 26.38 -10.04 -7.27
CA LYS A 812 26.47 -11.40 -6.72
C LYS A 812 27.90 -11.95 -6.78
N PRO A 813 28.36 -12.72 -5.79
CA PRO A 813 29.71 -13.27 -5.80
C PRO A 813 30.01 -14.15 -7.02
N ASN A 814 31.16 -13.91 -7.67
CA ASN A 814 31.71 -14.72 -8.78
C ASN A 814 30.98 -14.62 -10.14
N LEU A 815 30.33 -13.48 -10.47
CA LEU A 815 29.70 -13.29 -11.78
C LEU A 815 30.63 -13.63 -12.98
N PRO A 816 30.13 -14.32 -14.02
CA PRO A 816 30.88 -14.57 -15.25
C PRO A 816 31.30 -13.30 -15.98
N LEU A 817 32.40 -13.39 -16.75
CA LEU A 817 32.79 -12.30 -17.65
C LEU A 817 31.89 -12.24 -18.87
N GLY A 818 31.51 -11.02 -19.24
CA GLY A 818 30.57 -10.74 -20.31
C GLY A 818 29.10 -10.70 -19.86
N THR A 819 28.80 -10.99 -18.59
CA THR A 819 27.47 -10.73 -17.99
C THR A 819 27.13 -9.24 -18.16
N VAL A 820 25.92 -8.96 -18.64
CA VAL A 820 25.41 -7.58 -18.81
C VAL A 820 24.31 -7.36 -17.79
N ILE A 821 24.53 -6.39 -16.91
CA ILE A 821 23.56 -5.90 -15.94
C ILE A 821 22.82 -4.75 -16.62
N GLU A 822 21.57 -4.98 -17.00
CA GLU A 822 20.68 -3.92 -17.49
C GLU A 822 19.63 -3.64 -16.42
N ASN A 823 19.36 -2.36 -16.12
CA ASN A 823 18.39 -1.95 -15.10
C ASN A 823 17.72 -0.62 -15.48
N ASN A 824 16.39 -0.53 -15.35
CA ASN A 824 15.59 0.69 -15.53
C ASN A 824 14.59 0.87 -14.35
N ALA A 825 13.83 1.97 -14.35
CA ALA A 825 12.81 2.22 -13.33
C ALA A 825 11.49 2.69 -13.97
N ALA A 826 10.38 2.46 -13.27
CA ALA A 826 9.04 2.92 -13.61
C ALA A 826 8.55 3.89 -12.52
N ILE A 827 8.36 5.17 -12.90
CA ILE A 827 7.95 6.24 -12.01
C ILE A 827 6.45 6.50 -12.19
N TYR A 828 5.67 6.25 -11.14
CA TYR A 828 4.23 6.51 -11.08
C TYR A 828 4.00 7.83 -10.32
N PHE A 829 3.15 8.70 -10.85
CA PHE A 829 2.66 9.91 -10.19
C PHE A 829 1.18 9.72 -9.89
N ASP A 830 0.81 9.64 -8.61
CA ASP A 830 -0.52 9.20 -8.16
C ASP A 830 -1.02 7.95 -8.92
N PHE A 831 -2.17 8.02 -9.58
CA PHE A 831 -2.83 6.91 -10.29
C PHE A 831 -2.56 6.90 -11.82
N ASN A 832 -1.50 7.56 -12.29
CA ASN A 832 -1.20 7.66 -13.73
C ASN A 832 -0.35 6.49 -14.26
N ASP A 833 -0.38 6.28 -15.58
CA ASP A 833 0.55 5.37 -16.27
C ASP A 833 2.03 5.75 -15.97
N PRO A 834 2.93 4.78 -15.79
CA PRO A 834 4.30 5.05 -15.36
C PRO A 834 5.18 5.67 -16.46
N VAL A 835 6.00 6.63 -16.06
CA VAL A 835 7.15 7.11 -16.85
C VAL A 835 8.29 6.11 -16.68
N ILE A 836 8.65 5.43 -17.77
CA ILE A 836 9.77 4.48 -17.78
C ILE A 836 11.07 5.22 -18.07
N THR A 837 12.04 5.14 -17.16
CA THR A 837 13.36 5.76 -17.32
C THR A 837 14.22 5.04 -18.36
N ASN A 838 15.34 5.64 -18.75
CA ASN A 838 16.34 4.98 -19.57
C ASN A 838 16.92 3.73 -18.87
N THR A 839 17.19 2.69 -19.66
CA THR A 839 17.95 1.53 -19.19
C THR A 839 19.41 1.93 -18.97
N THR A 840 19.87 1.84 -17.73
CA THR A 840 21.30 1.75 -17.40
C THR A 840 21.82 0.38 -17.81
N LYS A 841 23.06 0.33 -18.29
CA LYS A 841 23.74 -0.88 -18.73
C LYS A 841 25.15 -0.86 -18.17
N HIS A 842 25.52 -1.93 -17.48
CA HIS A 842 26.88 -2.20 -17.02
C HIS A 842 27.27 -3.62 -17.44
N LYS A 843 28.56 -3.89 -17.57
CA LYS A 843 29.03 -5.18 -18.07
C LYS A 843 30.17 -5.71 -17.22
N ILE A 844 29.96 -6.88 -16.60
CA ILE A 844 30.99 -7.51 -15.79
C ILE A 844 32.12 -7.93 -16.72
N GLY A 845 33.26 -7.24 -16.58
CA GLY A 845 34.40 -7.45 -17.43
C GLY A 845 35.67 -7.26 -16.64
N GLU A 846 36.46 -8.33 -16.56
CA GLU A 846 37.90 -8.13 -16.50
C GLU A 846 38.31 -7.66 -17.92
N ASN A 847 38.19 -6.35 -18.18
CA ASN A 847 39.11 -5.54 -19.00
C ASN A 847 39.17 -5.83 -20.53
N TYR A 848 39.85 -5.08 -21.42
CA TYR A 848 40.10 -3.62 -21.57
C TYR A 848 40.25 -3.24 -23.08
N PHE A 849 39.58 -2.16 -23.48
CA PHE A 849 39.81 -1.24 -24.64
C PHE A 849 40.08 -1.77 -26.06
N GLU A 850 39.17 -1.39 -26.97
CA GLU A 850 39.47 -1.16 -28.39
C GLU A 850 40.12 0.22 -28.55
N ILE A 851 41.45 0.26 -28.71
CA ILE A 851 42.16 1.50 -29.04
C ILE A 851 42.06 1.76 -30.53
N THR A 852 41.21 2.72 -30.92
CA THR A 852 41.32 3.36 -32.23
C THR A 852 42.66 4.11 -32.27
N ALA A 853 43.42 3.94 -33.36
CA ALA A 853 44.81 4.37 -33.38
C ALA A 853 44.95 5.91 -33.35
N VAL A 854 45.90 6.39 -32.55
CA VAL A 854 46.43 7.77 -32.62
C VAL A 854 46.83 8.06 -34.08
N GLU A 855 46.26 9.11 -34.69
CA GLU A 855 46.60 9.53 -36.06
C GLU A 855 48.05 10.04 -36.14
N ASN A 856 48.99 9.11 -36.33
CA ASN A 856 50.36 9.49 -36.64
C ASN A 856 50.43 9.97 -38.11
N PRO A 857 50.87 11.21 -38.40
CA PRO A 857 50.95 11.73 -39.77
C PRO A 857 51.97 10.98 -40.67
N LEU A 858 52.78 10.08 -40.11
CA LEU A 858 53.65 9.15 -40.86
C LEU A 858 52.93 7.84 -41.25
N PHE A 859 51.86 7.46 -40.56
CA PHE A 859 51.15 6.17 -40.70
C PHE A 859 49.61 6.33 -40.76
N PRO A 860 49.06 7.19 -41.65
CA PRO A 860 47.62 7.46 -41.70
C PRO A 860 46.79 6.21 -42.03
N GLY A 861 45.73 5.98 -41.27
CA GLY A 861 44.81 4.84 -41.47
C GLY A 861 45.37 3.47 -41.04
N MET A 862 46.36 3.43 -40.15
CA MET A 862 46.76 2.20 -39.45
C MET A 862 45.79 1.90 -38.31
N GLU A 863 45.49 0.62 -38.04
CA GLU A 863 44.65 0.18 -36.92
C GLU A 863 45.39 -0.89 -36.11
N ILE A 864 45.26 -0.89 -34.77
CA ILE A 864 45.91 -1.84 -33.86
C ILE A 864 44.85 -2.50 -32.97
N ASN A 865 44.56 -3.78 -33.17
CA ASN A 865 43.58 -4.53 -32.37
C ASN A 865 44.30 -5.60 -31.52
N VAL A 866 44.01 -5.67 -30.22
CA VAL A 866 44.52 -6.70 -29.29
C VAL A 866 43.36 -7.58 -28.82
N SER A 867 43.48 -8.91 -28.88
CA SER A 867 42.40 -9.80 -28.43
C SER A 867 42.86 -11.24 -28.10
N PRO A 868 42.39 -11.82 -26.98
CA PRO A 868 41.72 -11.16 -25.87
C PRO A 868 42.70 -10.24 -25.10
N ASN A 869 42.18 -9.19 -24.47
CA ASN A 869 42.94 -8.31 -23.59
C ASN A 869 41.99 -8.01 -22.43
N PRO A 870 42.17 -8.61 -21.24
CA PRO A 870 43.31 -9.36 -20.72
C PRO A 870 43.42 -10.78 -21.31
N PHE A 871 44.44 -11.54 -20.92
CA PHE A 871 44.57 -12.94 -21.31
C PHE A 871 45.21 -13.85 -20.24
N ASP A 872 44.70 -15.08 -20.14
CA ASP A 872 45.15 -16.12 -19.20
C ASP A 872 46.38 -16.91 -19.71
N ARG A 873 46.50 -17.05 -21.03
CA ARG A 873 47.49 -17.90 -21.72
C ARG A 873 48.14 -17.24 -22.93
N GLN A 874 47.33 -16.67 -23.83
CA GLN A 874 47.79 -16.05 -25.08
C GLN A 874 46.84 -14.95 -25.56
N THR A 875 47.41 -13.92 -26.20
CA THR A 875 46.67 -12.88 -26.92
C THR A 875 47.22 -12.70 -28.34
N THR A 876 46.40 -12.18 -29.24
CA THR A 876 46.80 -11.78 -30.59
C THR A 876 46.76 -10.26 -30.71
N ILE A 877 47.92 -9.65 -30.92
CA ILE A 877 48.03 -8.27 -31.38
C ILE A 877 48.03 -8.32 -32.92
N SER A 878 47.20 -7.51 -33.57
CA SER A 878 47.09 -7.45 -35.02
C SER A 878 47.03 -6.02 -35.52
N VAL A 879 47.73 -5.75 -36.61
CA VAL A 879 47.84 -4.40 -37.17
C VAL A 879 47.35 -4.42 -38.62
N LYS A 880 46.52 -3.45 -39.00
CA LYS A 880 46.06 -3.28 -40.39
C LYS A 880 46.90 -2.21 -41.10
N ASN A 881 47.01 -2.32 -42.41
CA ASN A 881 47.64 -1.34 -43.31
C ASN A 881 49.17 -1.11 -43.16
N ILE A 882 49.93 -2.02 -42.52
CA ILE A 882 51.41 -2.05 -42.66
C ILE A 882 51.76 -2.46 -44.10
N PHE A 883 52.21 -1.53 -44.94
CA PHE A 883 52.52 -1.80 -46.36
C PHE A 883 53.95 -2.26 -46.65
N SER A 884 54.95 -1.80 -45.87
CA SER A 884 56.31 -2.38 -45.83
C SER A 884 57.15 -1.71 -44.74
N GLY A 885 57.57 -2.46 -43.72
CA GLY A 885 58.47 -2.01 -42.65
C GLY A 885 58.65 -3.07 -41.58
N ASN A 886 59.70 -2.97 -40.77
CA ASN A 886 59.90 -3.85 -39.62
C ASN A 886 59.11 -3.32 -38.42
N ALA A 887 58.15 -4.09 -37.93
CA ALA A 887 57.34 -3.73 -36.76
C ALA A 887 57.84 -4.42 -35.48
N GLU A 888 58.07 -3.65 -34.43
CA GLU A 888 58.51 -4.10 -33.09
C GLU A 888 57.54 -3.63 -32.01
N LEU A 889 57.13 -4.56 -31.15
CA LEU A 889 56.36 -4.34 -29.93
C LEU A 889 57.29 -4.41 -28.72
N SER A 890 57.65 -3.26 -28.16
CA SER A 890 58.24 -3.19 -26.83
C SER A 890 57.13 -3.24 -25.78
N LEU A 891 57.27 -4.11 -24.77
CA LEU A 891 56.35 -4.25 -23.66
C LEU A 891 57.05 -3.85 -22.36
N TYR A 892 56.39 -3.00 -21.61
CA TYR A 892 56.76 -2.46 -20.31
C TYR A 892 55.64 -2.82 -19.31
N ASN A 893 55.80 -2.63 -18.00
CA ASN A 893 54.97 -3.27 -16.98
C ASN A 893 54.01 -2.30 -16.26
N THR A 894 53.87 -2.48 -14.94
CA THR A 894 53.57 -1.50 -13.86
C THR A 894 54.71 -0.55 -13.45
N MET A 895 55.96 -0.84 -13.90
CA MET A 895 57.19 -0.30 -13.31
C MET A 895 58.30 0.13 -14.30
N GLY A 896 57.92 0.72 -15.44
CA GLY A 896 58.75 1.42 -16.44
C GLY A 896 59.76 0.54 -17.15
N ALA A 897 59.79 -0.73 -16.78
CA ALA A 897 60.83 -1.66 -17.12
C ALA A 897 60.38 -2.45 -18.34
N MET A 898 61.12 -2.32 -19.44
CA MET A 898 60.90 -3.13 -20.64
C MET A 898 61.06 -4.63 -20.30
N VAL A 899 59.95 -5.32 -20.08
CA VAL A 899 59.89 -6.75 -19.75
C VAL A 899 60.01 -7.64 -20.98
N ALA A 900 59.64 -7.13 -22.17
CA ALA A 900 59.82 -7.83 -23.43
C ALA A 900 60.00 -6.87 -24.61
N ASN A 901 60.61 -7.37 -25.69
CA ASN A 901 60.46 -6.80 -27.03
C ASN A 901 60.21 -7.94 -28.02
N LYS A 902 59.35 -7.73 -29.02
CA LYS A 902 58.87 -8.74 -29.97
C LYS A 902 58.72 -8.15 -31.38
N THR A 903 59.34 -8.78 -32.37
CA THR A 903 59.08 -8.49 -33.80
C THR A 903 57.79 -9.16 -34.28
N PHE A 904 57.01 -8.50 -35.13
CA PHE A 904 55.85 -9.12 -35.80
C PHE A 904 56.28 -10.11 -36.90
N ASP A 905 55.43 -11.10 -37.19
CA ASP A 905 55.52 -11.94 -38.39
C ASP A 905 54.30 -11.67 -39.28
N GLY A 906 54.52 -10.98 -40.40
CA GLY A 906 53.45 -10.39 -41.18
C GLY A 906 52.71 -9.30 -40.40
N ASN A 907 51.39 -9.38 -40.32
CA ASN A 907 50.53 -8.35 -39.72
C ASN A 907 49.94 -8.75 -38.35
N LYS A 908 50.47 -9.81 -37.73
CA LYS A 908 50.05 -10.31 -36.41
C LYS A 908 51.25 -10.68 -35.54
N LEU A 909 51.04 -10.59 -34.24
CA LEU A 909 51.95 -11.04 -33.20
C LEU A 909 51.12 -11.82 -32.17
N LEU A 910 51.40 -13.12 -32.04
CA LEU A 910 50.87 -13.93 -30.95
C LEU A 910 51.77 -13.75 -29.74
N LEU A 911 51.22 -13.25 -28.64
CA LEU A 911 51.94 -13.04 -27.39
C LEU A 911 51.47 -14.06 -26.36
N SER A 912 52.40 -14.94 -25.96
CA SER A 912 52.21 -15.91 -24.88
C SER A 912 52.47 -15.24 -23.53
N ARG A 913 51.78 -15.72 -22.49
CA ARG A 913 52.02 -15.35 -21.08
C ARG A 913 53.38 -15.81 -20.56
N GLU A 914 54.07 -16.72 -21.23
CA GLU A 914 55.33 -17.29 -20.76
C GLU A 914 56.41 -16.22 -20.51
N GLY A 915 56.67 -15.93 -19.23
CA GLY A 915 57.59 -14.88 -18.77
C GLY A 915 56.93 -13.58 -18.29
N LEU A 916 55.62 -13.44 -18.40
CA LEU A 916 54.82 -12.31 -17.91
C LEU A 916 54.01 -12.74 -16.67
N PRO A 917 54.33 -12.23 -15.47
CA PRO A 917 53.43 -12.27 -14.31
C PRO A 917 52.04 -11.70 -14.61
N SER A 918 51.06 -12.03 -13.77
CA SER A 918 49.76 -11.36 -13.80
C SER A 918 49.91 -9.87 -13.48
N GLY A 919 49.14 -9.01 -14.15
CA GLY A 919 49.23 -7.56 -14.02
C GLY A 919 49.01 -6.81 -15.33
N ILE A 920 49.10 -5.48 -15.25
CA ILE A 920 48.99 -4.56 -16.38
C ILE A 920 50.40 -4.32 -16.98
N TYR A 921 50.41 -4.05 -18.29
CA TYR A 921 51.60 -3.81 -19.10
C TYR A 921 51.28 -2.75 -20.16
N ILE A 922 52.18 -1.78 -20.38
CA ILE A 922 52.09 -0.86 -21.53
C ILE A 922 52.83 -1.47 -22.71
N PHE A 923 52.23 -1.46 -23.90
CA PHE A 923 52.92 -1.76 -25.16
C PHE A 923 53.18 -0.50 -25.98
N LYS A 924 54.33 -0.49 -26.66
CA LYS A 924 54.75 0.51 -27.64
C LYS A 924 55.05 -0.18 -28.95
N LEU A 925 54.23 0.09 -29.97
CA LEU A 925 54.46 -0.36 -31.33
C LEU A 925 55.36 0.65 -32.05
N THR A 926 56.42 0.19 -32.68
CA THR A 926 57.24 0.98 -33.60
C THR A 926 57.31 0.31 -34.97
N VAL A 927 57.42 1.11 -36.03
CA VAL A 927 57.62 0.64 -37.41
C VAL A 927 58.82 1.40 -37.98
N ASP A 928 59.85 0.65 -38.40
CA ASP A 928 61.15 1.18 -38.84
C ASP A 928 61.73 2.24 -37.88
N SER A 929 61.62 1.95 -36.57
CA SER A 929 62.04 2.80 -35.43
C SER A 929 61.26 4.11 -35.22
N ALA A 930 60.25 4.43 -36.03
CA ALA A 930 59.29 5.47 -35.70
C ALA A 930 58.20 4.92 -34.76
N LEU A 931 57.71 5.74 -33.82
CA LEU A 931 56.54 5.38 -33.01
C LEU A 931 55.32 5.20 -33.94
N ALA A 932 54.69 4.04 -33.88
CA ALA A 932 53.50 3.74 -34.66
C ALA A 932 52.23 3.84 -33.81
N GLY A 933 52.28 3.40 -32.55
CA GLY A 933 51.22 3.58 -31.56
C GLY A 933 51.59 3.03 -30.18
N THR A 934 50.73 3.24 -29.20
CA THR A 934 50.82 2.73 -27.83
C THR A 934 49.52 2.05 -27.43
N GLY A 935 49.52 1.31 -26.32
CA GLY A 935 48.29 0.78 -25.75
C GLY A 935 48.51 -0.10 -24.52
N ARG A 936 47.39 -0.56 -23.95
CA ARG A 936 47.35 -1.37 -22.72
C ARG A 936 47.28 -2.86 -23.03
N LEU A 937 48.02 -3.66 -22.28
CA LEU A 937 48.02 -5.12 -22.30
C LEU A 937 47.85 -5.64 -20.87
N VAL A 938 46.98 -6.62 -20.63
CA VAL A 938 46.79 -7.18 -19.27
C VAL A 938 46.86 -8.70 -19.26
N VAL A 939 47.48 -9.25 -18.22
CA VAL A 939 47.77 -10.69 -18.05
C VAL A 939 47.12 -11.18 -16.76
N GLN A 940 46.46 -12.35 -16.81
CA GLN A 940 45.73 -12.96 -15.70
C GLN A 940 46.35 -14.28 -15.26
#